data_AF-A0AAE0PU83-F1
#
_entry.id   AF-A0AAE0PU83-F1
#
_cell.length_a   1.000
_cell.length_b   1.000
_cell.length_c   1.000
_cell.angle_alpha   90.00
_cell.angle_beta   90.00
_cell.angle_gamma   90.00
#
_symmetry.space_group_name_H-M   'P 1'
#
loop_
_entity.id
_entity.type
_entity.pdbx_description
1 polymer ?
#
loop_
_entity_poly.entity_id
_entity_poly.type
_entity_poly.pdbx_seq_one_letter_code
_entity_poly.pdbx_strand_id
1 'polypeptide(L)'
;MVVCRMTLMVCKKRSKIEIEKKTKWWKLKKEECCEEFRQKLRQALGGQVLLPDDWETTAEVIRETGRKVLGVSSGRRKEDKETWWWNEEVQDSIQRKRLAKKKWDMDRTEENRQEYKELQCRAKREVSKAKQKAYDELYTMLDTREGQKDLYRLARQRDRDGKDVQQVRVIKDRDGRVLTSEESVQRRWKEYFEELMNEENEREKRVEGVNSVEQKVDKIRKDEVRKALKRMKSGKAVGPDDILVEVWKCLGEAAVEFLASLFNRVLESERMPEEWRRSVLVPIFKNKGDVQSCSNYRGIKLMSHTMKVWERVVEARLRKVVEICEQQYGFMPRKSTTDAIFALRILMEKYRDGQRELHCVFVDLEKAYDRVPREELWYCMRKSGVAEKYVRVVQDMYERSRTVVRCAVGQTEEFNVKVGLHQGSALSPFLFAIVMDQSSEEVRQESPWTMMFADDIVICSDSREQVEENLERWRFALERRGMKVSRSKTEYMCVNEREGSGTVRLQGEEVKKVQEFKYLGSTVQSNGECGKEVKKRVQAGWNGWRKVSGVLCDQKISARIKGKVYRTVVRPAMLYGLETVSLRKRQESELEVAELKMLRTSCFLRELLFYNTLMTFLSLLYICKEATWSLLNHLAQQDFKVSLSKLQFCEAEVKYLGFILTQGTRRLSPERVELIYCSHKPMTKHAMMAFLGLVNYCRQWIPDCLFHDKVLRAAIDHKAPMSQPLIWTGEMRKAFDFLRHSLMCAPALGLPDYTQPFHLFVAEHGGTFCAVLPQEQVLGCVPVQSIENPRPCGCRPPSVFAGCCCLCIDGTGR
;
A
#
# COMPACT_ATOMS: atom_id res chain seq x y z
N MET A 1 -34.49 35.42 12.09
CA MET A 1 -34.59 34.45 10.96
C MET A 1 -33.78 34.98 9.80
N VAL A 2 -32.62 34.40 9.51
CA VAL A 2 -31.86 34.70 8.29
C VAL A 2 -32.40 33.80 7.19
N VAL A 3 -33.22 34.36 6.29
CA VAL A 3 -33.70 33.65 5.11
C VAL A 3 -32.60 33.70 4.06
N CYS A 4 -31.82 32.62 3.97
CA CYS A 4 -30.81 32.49 2.93
C CYS A 4 -31.50 32.09 1.62
N ARG A 5 -31.47 32.99 0.62
CA ARG A 5 -31.96 32.72 -0.73
C ARG A 5 -30.93 31.85 -1.46
N MET A 6 -31.06 30.53 -1.38
CA MET A 6 -30.22 29.60 -2.14
C MET A 6 -30.70 29.52 -3.59
N THR A 7 -29.91 30.09 -4.51
CA THR A 7 -30.13 29.94 -5.95
C THR A 7 -29.42 28.67 -6.44
N LEU A 8 -30.17 27.60 -6.68
CA LEU A 8 -29.68 26.40 -7.33
C LEU A 8 -29.53 26.67 -8.84
N MET A 9 -28.31 26.93 -9.30
CA MET A 9 -28.00 26.87 -10.72
C MET A 9 -28.01 25.42 -11.18
N VAL A 10 -29.08 25.01 -11.86
CA VAL A 10 -29.13 23.74 -12.60
C VAL A 10 -28.16 23.86 -13.77
N CYS A 11 -26.95 23.32 -13.60
CA CYS A 11 -26.00 23.19 -14.70
C CYS A 11 -26.65 22.42 -15.86
N LYS A 12 -26.74 23.06 -17.03
CA LYS A 12 -27.14 22.40 -18.28
C LYS A 12 -26.36 21.09 -18.42
N LYS A 13 -27.05 20.02 -18.85
CA LYS A 13 -26.44 18.71 -19.16
C LYS A 13 -25.13 18.94 -19.90
N ARG A 14 -24.02 18.54 -19.26
CA ARG A 14 -22.67 18.58 -19.84
C ARG A 14 -22.74 18.01 -21.27
N SER A 15 -22.15 18.72 -22.22
CA SER A 15 -21.88 18.15 -23.54
C SER A 15 -21.15 16.81 -23.35
N LYS A 16 -21.63 15.78 -24.05
CA LYS A 16 -21.06 14.44 -24.00
C LYS A 16 -19.66 14.53 -24.60
N ILE A 17 -18.63 14.52 -23.76
CA ILE A 17 -17.25 14.36 -24.22
C ILE A 17 -17.15 12.97 -24.84
N GLU A 18 -17.04 12.90 -26.17
CA GLU A 18 -16.67 11.67 -26.88
C GLU A 18 -15.25 11.29 -26.45
N ILE A 19 -15.11 10.14 -25.79
CA ILE A 19 -13.79 9.57 -25.51
C ILE A 19 -13.38 8.79 -26.74
N GLU A 20 -12.15 9.00 -27.19
CA GLU A 20 -11.54 8.28 -28.30
C GLU A 20 -11.73 6.76 -28.16
N LYS A 21 -12.29 6.14 -29.20
CA LYS A 21 -12.58 4.70 -29.23
C LYS A 21 -11.25 3.94 -29.27
N LYS A 22 -11.09 2.97 -28.36
CA LYS A 22 -9.86 2.18 -28.23
C LYS A 22 -10.06 0.74 -28.66
N THR A 23 -9.07 0.16 -29.30
CA THR A 23 -9.08 -1.24 -29.69
C THR A 23 -9.16 -2.15 -28.46
N LYS A 24 -10.00 -3.20 -28.51
CA LYS A 24 -10.23 -4.12 -27.38
C LYS A 24 -9.10 -5.16 -27.22
N TRP A 25 -7.85 -4.72 -27.11
CA TRP A 25 -6.66 -5.58 -27.12
C TRP A 25 -6.64 -6.66 -26.03
N TRP A 26 -7.38 -6.48 -24.92
CA TRP A 26 -7.47 -7.50 -23.86
C TRP A 26 -8.09 -8.82 -24.33
N LYS A 27 -8.79 -8.83 -25.48
CA LYS A 27 -9.32 -10.04 -26.11
C LYS A 27 -8.23 -10.97 -26.68
N LEU A 28 -7.04 -10.45 -27.02
CA LEU A 28 -5.90 -11.25 -27.49
C LEU A 28 -5.39 -12.28 -26.47
N LYS A 29 -5.87 -12.23 -25.22
CA LYS A 29 -5.59 -13.27 -24.23
C LYS A 29 -6.27 -14.60 -24.55
N LYS A 30 -7.36 -14.57 -25.32
CA LYS A 30 -8.03 -15.78 -25.79
C LYS A 30 -7.26 -16.30 -27.00
N GLU A 31 -6.93 -17.58 -26.98
CA GLU A 31 -6.13 -18.23 -28.02
C GLU A 31 -6.83 -18.13 -29.39
N GLU A 32 -8.14 -18.42 -29.43
CA GLU A 32 -9.00 -18.23 -30.61
C GLU A 32 -8.88 -16.82 -31.23
N CYS A 33 -8.96 -15.77 -30.41
CA CYS A 33 -8.84 -14.40 -30.90
C CYS A 33 -7.42 -14.06 -31.37
N CYS A 34 -6.39 -14.67 -30.79
CA CYS A 34 -5.01 -14.47 -31.25
C CYS A 34 -4.77 -15.20 -32.58
N GLU A 35 -5.32 -16.40 -32.77
CA GLU A 35 -5.26 -17.13 -34.04
C GLU A 35 -6.03 -16.42 -35.15
N GLU A 36 -7.27 -15.98 -34.87
CA GLU A 36 -8.07 -15.20 -35.82
C GLU A 36 -7.36 -13.90 -36.21
N PHE A 37 -6.75 -13.21 -35.23
CA PHE A 37 -5.96 -12.02 -35.49
C PHE A 37 -4.75 -12.30 -36.38
N ARG A 38 -3.99 -13.39 -36.12
CA ARG A 38 -2.86 -13.81 -36.97
C ARG A 38 -3.32 -14.10 -38.41
N GLN A 39 -4.42 -14.83 -38.57
CA GLN A 39 -4.93 -15.20 -39.88
C GLN A 39 -5.40 -13.99 -40.67
N LYS A 40 -6.21 -13.11 -40.06
CA LYS A 40 -6.69 -11.89 -40.72
C LYS A 40 -5.58 -10.89 -40.99
N LEU A 41 -4.55 -10.83 -40.14
CA LEU A 41 -3.36 -10.03 -40.42
C LEU A 41 -2.62 -10.54 -41.67
N ARG A 42 -2.42 -11.87 -41.78
CA ARG A 42 -1.83 -12.47 -42.99
C ARG A 42 -2.66 -12.21 -44.25
N GLN A 43 -3.99 -12.29 -44.14
CA GLN A 43 -4.89 -11.95 -45.25
C GLN A 43 -4.78 -10.48 -45.66
N ALA A 44 -4.73 -9.56 -44.69
CA ALA A 44 -4.55 -8.14 -44.95
C ALA A 44 -3.20 -7.82 -45.63
N LEU A 45 -2.20 -8.69 -45.45
CA LEU A 45 -0.90 -8.63 -46.10
C LEU A 45 -0.82 -9.44 -47.40
N GLY A 46 -1.96 -9.81 -48.00
CA GLY A 46 -2.00 -10.54 -49.27
C GLY A 46 -1.46 -11.98 -49.18
N GLY A 47 -1.50 -12.60 -48.00
CA GLY A 47 -0.99 -13.95 -47.78
C GLY A 47 0.50 -14.04 -47.46
N GLN A 48 1.21 -12.90 -47.39
CA GLN A 48 2.62 -12.87 -46.99
C GLN A 48 2.79 -13.30 -45.53
N VAL A 49 3.83 -14.11 -45.28
CA VAL A 49 4.19 -14.58 -43.93
C VAL A 49 4.96 -13.49 -43.16
N LEU A 50 5.70 -12.65 -43.88
CA LEU A 50 6.48 -11.55 -43.34
C LEU A 50 5.62 -10.29 -43.23
N LEU A 51 5.88 -9.50 -42.18
CA LEU A 51 5.31 -8.17 -42.07
C LEU A 51 6.02 -7.23 -43.07
N PRO A 52 5.35 -6.18 -43.57
CA PRO A 52 5.99 -5.16 -44.39
C PRO A 52 7.22 -4.62 -43.69
N ASP A 53 8.28 -4.31 -44.42
CA ASP A 53 9.49 -3.83 -43.76
C ASP A 53 9.26 -2.47 -43.09
N ASP A 54 8.38 -1.59 -43.56
CA ASP A 54 8.16 -0.26 -42.98
C ASP A 54 7.29 -0.24 -41.71
N TRP A 55 7.55 0.72 -40.81
CA TRP A 55 6.81 0.87 -39.54
C TRP A 55 5.39 1.36 -39.74
N GLU A 56 5.17 2.36 -40.61
CA GLU A 56 3.89 3.05 -40.74
C GLU A 56 2.83 2.11 -41.31
N THR A 57 3.12 1.41 -42.42
CA THR A 57 2.21 0.41 -42.99
C THR A 57 1.97 -0.73 -42.01
N THR A 58 3.02 -1.25 -41.38
CA THR A 58 2.86 -2.36 -40.43
C THR A 58 2.01 -1.96 -39.22
N ALA A 59 2.25 -0.79 -38.65
CA ALA A 59 1.48 -0.28 -37.51
C ALA A 59 0.02 0.00 -37.89
N GLU A 60 -0.23 0.55 -39.06
CA GLU A 60 -1.57 0.78 -39.58
C GLU A 60 -2.33 -0.53 -39.80
N VAL A 61 -1.74 -1.49 -40.52
CA VAL A 61 -2.35 -2.80 -40.79
C VAL A 61 -2.65 -3.55 -39.49
N ILE A 62 -1.74 -3.50 -38.50
CA ILE A 62 -1.97 -4.08 -37.16
C ILE A 62 -3.16 -3.41 -36.47
N ARG A 63 -3.24 -2.07 -36.46
CA ARG A 63 -4.33 -1.33 -35.82
C ARG A 63 -5.66 -1.59 -36.49
N GLU A 64 -5.72 -1.56 -37.82
CA GLU A 64 -6.94 -1.86 -38.56
C GLU A 64 -7.42 -3.28 -38.31
N THR A 65 -6.52 -4.26 -38.41
CA THR A 65 -6.85 -5.66 -38.15
C THR A 65 -7.33 -5.82 -36.71
N GLY A 66 -6.68 -5.16 -35.74
CA GLY A 66 -7.09 -5.17 -34.35
C GLY A 66 -8.50 -4.60 -34.16
N ARG A 67 -8.81 -3.47 -34.80
CA ARG A 67 -10.14 -2.85 -34.78
C ARG A 67 -11.20 -3.74 -35.42
N LYS A 68 -10.90 -4.40 -36.53
CA LYS A 68 -11.80 -5.31 -37.26
C LYS A 68 -12.08 -6.60 -36.47
N VAL A 69 -11.05 -7.24 -35.90
CA VAL A 69 -11.17 -8.53 -35.20
C VAL A 69 -11.65 -8.37 -33.77
N LEU A 70 -11.04 -7.47 -33.01
CA LEU A 70 -11.30 -7.37 -31.57
C LEU A 70 -12.46 -6.39 -31.27
N GLY A 71 -12.76 -5.50 -32.22
CA GLY A 71 -13.70 -4.40 -32.07
C GLY A 71 -13.10 -3.22 -31.30
N VAL A 72 -13.85 -2.12 -31.29
CA VAL A 72 -13.51 -0.89 -30.57
C VAL A 72 -14.40 -0.65 -29.35
N SER A 73 -13.89 0.05 -28.35
CA SER A 73 -14.69 0.51 -27.21
C SER A 73 -15.77 1.50 -27.65
N SER A 74 -16.86 1.58 -26.90
CA SER A 74 -18.04 2.39 -27.26
C SER A 74 -17.83 3.91 -27.13
N GLY A 75 -16.67 4.38 -26.64
CA GLY A 75 -16.32 5.81 -26.53
C GLY A 75 -17.20 6.66 -25.58
N ARG A 76 -18.23 6.08 -24.96
CA ARG A 76 -19.17 6.78 -24.07
C ARG A 76 -18.63 6.82 -22.63
N ARG A 77 -18.68 7.99 -21.97
CA ARG A 77 -18.65 8.06 -20.49
C ARG A 77 -19.76 7.13 -19.98
N LYS A 78 -19.37 6.09 -19.25
CA LYS A 78 -20.26 5.05 -18.68
C LYS A 78 -21.34 5.67 -17.78
N GLU A 79 -22.45 6.09 -18.34
CA GLU A 79 -23.73 6.05 -17.63
C GLU A 79 -24.40 4.68 -17.82
N ASP A 80 -24.22 4.06 -18.99
CA ASP A 80 -24.61 2.67 -19.22
C ASP A 80 -23.43 1.75 -18.90
N LYS A 81 -23.37 1.27 -17.65
CA LYS A 81 -22.58 0.09 -17.33
C LYS A 81 -23.26 -1.10 -18.02
N GLU A 82 -22.75 -1.54 -19.17
CA GLU A 82 -22.65 -2.99 -19.41
C GLU A 82 -21.78 -3.52 -18.27
N THR A 83 -22.48 -3.84 -17.18
CA THR A 83 -21.85 -4.32 -15.98
C THR A 83 -21.53 -5.78 -16.24
N TRP A 84 -20.43 -6.30 -15.71
CA TRP A 84 -19.99 -7.68 -15.96
C TRP A 84 -21.01 -8.76 -15.53
N TRP A 85 -22.07 -8.36 -14.82
CA TRP A 85 -23.23 -9.17 -14.40
C TRP A 85 -24.51 -8.89 -15.19
N TRP A 86 -24.45 -8.03 -16.22
CA TRP A 86 -25.61 -7.63 -17.02
C TRP A 86 -25.95 -8.73 -18.03
N ASN A 87 -27.22 -9.15 -18.06
CA ASN A 87 -27.74 -10.18 -18.97
C ASN A 87 -29.06 -9.72 -19.61
N GLU A 88 -29.53 -10.49 -20.60
CA GLU A 88 -30.76 -10.17 -21.35
C GLU A 88 -32.01 -10.12 -20.45
N GLU A 89 -32.08 -10.99 -19.45
CA GLU A 89 -33.19 -11.05 -18.48
C GLU A 89 -33.31 -9.77 -17.63
N VAL A 90 -32.17 -9.21 -17.19
CA VAL A 90 -32.10 -7.93 -16.48
C VAL A 90 -32.49 -6.78 -17.41
N GLN A 91 -32.05 -6.83 -18.67
CA GLN A 91 -32.36 -5.80 -19.66
C GLN A 91 -33.86 -5.72 -19.93
N ASP A 92 -34.50 -6.86 -20.22
CA ASP A 92 -35.93 -6.96 -20.44
C ASP A 92 -36.73 -6.52 -19.20
N SER A 93 -36.34 -6.98 -18.01
CA SER A 93 -36.99 -6.58 -16.75
C SER A 93 -36.90 -5.07 -16.47
N ILE A 94 -35.77 -4.43 -16.78
CA ILE A 94 -35.60 -2.98 -16.63
C ILE A 94 -36.36 -2.20 -17.69
N GLN A 95 -36.44 -2.70 -18.93
CA GLN A 95 -37.22 -2.10 -20.00
C GLN A 95 -38.72 -2.11 -19.65
N ARG A 96 -39.27 -3.25 -19.22
CA ARG A 96 -40.66 -3.36 -18.75
C ARG A 96 -40.97 -2.41 -17.59
N LYS A 97 -40.07 -2.33 -16.60
CA LYS A 97 -40.18 -1.35 -15.51
C LYS A 97 -40.19 0.10 -16.02
N ARG A 98 -39.37 0.44 -17.01
CA ARG A 98 -39.32 1.79 -17.61
C ARG A 98 -40.62 2.11 -18.36
N LEU A 99 -41.18 1.15 -19.09
CA LEU A 99 -42.46 1.29 -19.79
C LEU A 99 -43.62 1.49 -18.81
N ALA A 100 -43.71 0.66 -17.76
CA ALA A 100 -44.73 0.82 -16.72
C ALA A 100 -44.59 2.14 -15.94
N LYS A 101 -43.36 2.63 -15.73
CA LYS A 101 -43.14 3.96 -15.16
C LYS A 101 -43.68 5.08 -16.06
N LYS A 102 -43.42 5.01 -17.37
CA LYS A 102 -43.96 5.99 -18.33
C LYS A 102 -45.49 5.99 -18.33
N LYS A 103 -46.10 4.80 -18.29
CA LYS A 103 -47.56 4.62 -18.22
C LYS A 103 -48.15 5.23 -16.93
N TRP A 104 -47.50 5.00 -15.79
CA TRP A 104 -47.89 5.64 -14.52
C TRP A 104 -47.67 7.18 -14.52
N ASP A 105 -46.57 7.66 -15.11
CA ASP A 105 -46.28 9.09 -15.21
C ASP A 105 -47.32 9.83 -16.09
N MET A 106 -47.95 9.12 -17.04
CA MET A 106 -49.03 9.65 -17.91
C MET A 106 -50.41 9.61 -17.25
N ASP A 107 -50.86 8.44 -16.80
CA ASP A 107 -52.27 8.25 -16.42
C ASP A 107 -52.52 8.45 -14.91
N ARG A 108 -51.46 8.38 -14.08
CA ARG A 108 -51.46 8.50 -12.61
C ARG A 108 -52.51 7.66 -11.85
N THR A 109 -53.03 6.59 -12.45
CA THR A 109 -53.97 5.65 -11.81
C THR A 109 -53.28 4.76 -10.77
N GLU A 110 -54.03 4.28 -9.77
CA GLU A 110 -53.49 3.39 -8.72
C GLU A 110 -53.14 2.00 -9.27
N GLU A 111 -53.84 1.53 -10.31
CA GLU A 111 -53.54 0.30 -11.04
C GLU A 111 -52.16 0.37 -11.72
N ASN A 112 -51.88 1.46 -12.44
CA ASN A 112 -50.58 1.67 -13.08
C ASN A 112 -49.46 1.86 -12.04
N ARG A 113 -49.76 2.44 -10.87
CA ARG A 113 -48.82 2.54 -9.74
C ARG A 113 -48.48 1.17 -9.17
N GLN A 114 -49.47 0.29 -9.03
CA GLN A 114 -49.30 -1.08 -8.55
C GLN A 114 -48.50 -1.92 -9.56
N GLU A 115 -48.84 -1.84 -10.85
CA GLU A 115 -48.10 -2.48 -11.95
C GLU A 115 -46.62 -2.03 -11.97
N TYR A 116 -46.36 -0.73 -11.81
CA TYR A 116 -44.99 -0.20 -11.70
C TYR A 116 -44.25 -0.72 -10.45
N LYS A 117 -44.90 -0.78 -9.28
CA LYS A 117 -44.28 -1.32 -8.05
C LYS A 117 -43.91 -2.79 -8.19
N GLU A 118 -44.80 -3.60 -8.78
CA GLU A 118 -44.56 -5.02 -9.02
C GLU A 118 -43.39 -5.25 -9.97
N LEU A 119 -43.36 -4.53 -11.10
CA LEU A 119 -42.26 -4.57 -12.04
C LEU A 119 -40.96 -3.99 -11.47
N GLN A 120 -41.04 -3.02 -10.55
CA GLN A 120 -39.89 -2.52 -9.81
C GLN A 120 -39.32 -3.60 -8.87
N CYS A 121 -40.18 -4.32 -8.14
CA CYS A 121 -39.78 -5.45 -7.29
C CYS A 121 -39.19 -6.59 -8.12
N ARG A 122 -39.81 -6.95 -9.26
CA ARG A 122 -39.30 -7.97 -10.18
C ARG A 122 -37.93 -7.58 -10.75
N ALA A 123 -37.78 -6.36 -11.24
CA ALA A 123 -36.49 -5.86 -11.74
C ALA A 123 -35.41 -5.84 -10.64
N LYS A 124 -35.75 -5.49 -9.39
CA LYS A 124 -34.81 -5.58 -8.25
C LYS A 124 -34.38 -7.03 -7.98
N ARG A 125 -35.32 -7.99 -8.02
CA ARG A 125 -35.04 -9.42 -7.84
C ARG A 125 -34.13 -9.95 -8.94
N GLU A 126 -34.43 -9.68 -10.22
CA GLU A 126 -33.62 -10.16 -11.33
C GLU A 126 -32.21 -9.53 -11.34
N VAL A 127 -32.09 -8.24 -11.02
CA VAL A 127 -30.77 -7.60 -10.82
C VAL A 127 -30.00 -8.26 -9.67
N SER A 128 -30.68 -8.63 -8.59
CA SER A 128 -30.05 -9.32 -7.45
C SER A 128 -29.58 -10.72 -7.83
N LYS A 129 -30.41 -11.51 -8.53
CA LYS A 129 -30.08 -12.85 -9.02
C LYS A 129 -28.91 -12.81 -10.00
N ALA A 130 -28.95 -11.94 -11.01
CA ALA A 130 -27.88 -11.82 -11.99
C ALA A 130 -26.55 -11.40 -11.36
N LYS A 131 -26.58 -10.45 -10.40
CA LYS A 131 -25.40 -10.09 -9.61
C LYS A 131 -24.88 -11.29 -8.81
N GLN A 132 -25.76 -12.00 -8.11
CA GLN A 132 -25.40 -13.13 -7.27
C GLN A 132 -24.77 -14.26 -8.10
N LYS A 133 -25.42 -14.67 -9.20
CA LYS A 133 -24.90 -15.68 -10.13
C LYS A 133 -23.53 -15.29 -10.68
N ALA A 134 -23.39 -14.05 -11.17
CA ALA A 134 -22.11 -13.57 -11.68
C ALA A 134 -21.03 -13.57 -10.58
N TYR A 135 -21.36 -13.15 -9.34
CA TYR A 135 -20.42 -13.24 -8.22
C TYR A 135 -20.01 -14.68 -7.92
N ASP A 136 -20.94 -15.62 -7.90
CA ASP A 136 -20.66 -17.02 -7.59
C ASP A 136 -19.79 -17.67 -8.69
N GLU A 137 -20.05 -17.38 -9.97
CA GLU A 137 -19.18 -17.75 -11.09
C GLU A 137 -17.79 -17.11 -10.98
N LEU A 138 -17.73 -15.83 -10.59
CA LEU A 138 -16.46 -15.13 -10.34
C LEU A 138 -15.67 -15.82 -9.22
N TYR A 139 -16.28 -16.15 -8.09
CA TYR A 139 -15.59 -16.83 -6.98
C TYR A 139 -15.09 -18.21 -7.40
N THR A 140 -15.89 -18.96 -8.16
CA THR A 140 -15.48 -20.26 -8.73
C THR A 140 -14.28 -20.10 -9.65
N MET A 141 -14.29 -19.08 -10.52
CA MET A 141 -13.17 -18.76 -11.40
C MET A 141 -11.92 -18.34 -10.61
N LEU A 142 -12.06 -17.57 -9.52
CA LEU A 142 -10.93 -17.14 -8.68
C LEU A 142 -10.16 -18.30 -8.06
N ASP A 143 -10.77 -19.48 -7.89
CA ASP A 143 -10.11 -20.70 -7.41
C ASP A 143 -9.28 -21.41 -8.48
N THR A 144 -9.40 -21.03 -9.76
CA THR A 144 -8.55 -21.51 -10.85
C THR A 144 -7.21 -20.76 -10.92
N ARG A 145 -6.19 -21.35 -11.55
CA ARG A 145 -4.88 -20.67 -11.78
C ARG A 145 -5.03 -19.38 -12.59
N GLU A 146 -6.01 -19.31 -13.49
CA GLU A 146 -6.23 -18.15 -14.36
C GLU A 146 -6.98 -17.02 -13.65
N GLY A 147 -8.05 -17.35 -12.91
CA GLY A 147 -8.82 -16.37 -12.14
C GLY A 147 -8.03 -15.71 -11.00
N GLN A 148 -7.01 -16.38 -10.47
CA GLN A 148 -6.08 -15.77 -9.51
C GLN A 148 -5.39 -14.49 -10.01
N LYS A 149 -5.24 -14.30 -11.34
CA LYS A 149 -4.71 -13.05 -11.91
C LYS A 149 -5.71 -11.89 -11.78
N ASP A 150 -7.00 -12.21 -11.73
CA ASP A 150 -8.10 -11.26 -11.63
C ASP A 150 -8.43 -10.92 -10.17
N LEU A 151 -8.01 -11.76 -9.21
CA LEU A 151 -8.07 -11.49 -7.78
C LEU A 151 -7.45 -10.14 -7.39
N TYR A 152 -6.24 -9.85 -7.88
CA TYR A 152 -5.56 -8.57 -7.58
C TYR A 152 -6.23 -7.39 -8.28
N ARG A 153 -6.92 -7.62 -9.41
CA ARG A 153 -7.75 -6.60 -10.07
C ARG A 153 -8.96 -6.29 -9.19
N LEU A 154 -9.65 -7.32 -8.69
CA LEU A 154 -10.78 -7.21 -7.77
C LEU A 154 -10.38 -6.49 -6.48
N ALA A 155 -9.27 -6.88 -5.86
CA ALA A 155 -8.76 -6.23 -4.65
C ALA A 155 -8.51 -4.73 -4.87
N ARG A 156 -7.80 -4.36 -5.95
CA ARG A 156 -7.54 -2.95 -6.32
C ARG A 156 -8.80 -2.18 -6.68
N GLN A 157 -9.85 -2.86 -7.17
CA GLN A 157 -11.13 -2.22 -7.43
C GLN A 157 -11.85 -1.94 -6.12
N ARG A 158 -11.99 -2.94 -5.23
CA ARG A 158 -12.61 -2.78 -3.91
C ARG A 158 -11.89 -1.72 -3.05
N ASP A 159 -10.55 -1.67 -3.10
CA ASP A 159 -9.76 -0.60 -2.44
C ASP A 159 -10.04 0.79 -3.02
N ARG A 160 -10.25 0.91 -4.34
CA ARG A 160 -10.61 2.20 -4.96
C ARG A 160 -12.03 2.61 -4.63
N ASP A 161 -12.96 1.67 -4.62
CA ASP A 161 -14.36 1.91 -4.32
C ASP A 161 -14.55 2.34 -2.85
N GLY A 162 -13.68 1.89 -1.94
CA GLY A 162 -13.67 2.27 -0.53
C GLY A 162 -12.95 3.58 -0.17
N LYS A 163 -12.44 4.34 -1.16
CA LYS A 163 -11.78 5.64 -0.90
C LYS A 163 -12.73 6.81 -1.15
N ASP A 164 -12.73 7.77 -0.23
CA ASP A 164 -13.56 8.98 -0.30
C ASP A 164 -13.26 9.84 -1.55
N VAL A 165 -11.99 9.87 -1.98
CA VAL A 165 -11.56 10.58 -3.20
C VAL A 165 -11.03 9.58 -4.22
N GLN A 166 -11.80 9.31 -5.27
CA GLN A 166 -11.41 8.41 -6.35
C GLN A 166 -10.61 9.12 -7.46
N GLN A 167 -10.90 10.40 -7.71
CA GLN A 167 -10.22 11.23 -8.70
C GLN A 167 -10.08 12.66 -8.19
N VAL A 168 -8.88 13.22 -8.33
CA VAL A 168 -8.59 14.61 -8.00
C VAL A 168 -8.90 15.45 -9.22
N ARG A 169 -9.95 16.26 -9.13
CA ARG A 169 -10.43 17.12 -10.22
C ARG A 169 -10.17 18.61 -10.01
N VAL A 170 -9.63 18.97 -8.85
CA VAL A 170 -9.29 20.34 -8.46
C VAL A 170 -7.82 20.40 -8.05
N ILE A 171 -7.13 21.46 -8.44
CA ILE A 171 -5.68 21.65 -8.25
C ILE A 171 -5.43 23.10 -7.86
N LYS A 172 -4.42 23.36 -7.05
CA LYS A 172 -4.03 24.72 -6.68
C LYS A 172 -3.18 25.39 -7.77
N ASP A 173 -3.40 26.68 -7.98
CA ASP A 173 -2.50 27.54 -8.75
C ASP A 173 -1.21 27.85 -7.98
N ARG A 174 -0.41 28.80 -8.47
CA ARG A 174 0.85 29.20 -7.83
C ARG A 174 0.63 29.93 -6.51
N ASP A 175 -0.44 30.72 -6.43
CA ASP A 175 -0.80 31.53 -5.27
C ASP A 175 -1.58 30.73 -4.21
N GLY A 176 -1.75 29.42 -4.43
CA GLY A 176 -2.44 28.51 -3.52
C GLY A 176 -3.96 28.52 -3.65
N ARG A 177 -4.53 29.23 -4.63
CA ARG A 177 -5.97 29.27 -4.89
C ARG A 177 -6.40 28.00 -5.63
N VAL A 178 -7.55 27.45 -5.25
CA VAL A 178 -8.05 26.19 -5.81
C VAL A 178 -8.76 26.43 -7.14
N LEU A 179 -8.22 25.85 -8.21
CA LEU A 179 -8.83 25.85 -9.54
C LEU A 179 -9.88 24.76 -9.65
N THR A 180 -11.06 25.13 -10.15
CA THR A 180 -12.24 24.24 -10.25
C THR A 180 -12.72 24.01 -11.69
N SER A 181 -12.39 24.89 -12.63
CA SER A 181 -12.73 24.74 -14.05
C SER A 181 -11.81 23.72 -14.73
N GLU A 182 -12.39 22.91 -15.63
CA GLU A 182 -11.64 21.83 -16.32
C GLU A 182 -10.48 22.40 -17.16
N GLU A 183 -10.70 23.52 -17.84
CA GLU A 183 -9.68 24.21 -18.65
C GLU A 183 -8.53 24.76 -17.80
N SER A 184 -8.82 25.45 -16.69
CA SER A 184 -7.76 26.00 -15.83
C SER A 184 -6.95 24.90 -15.15
N VAL A 185 -7.58 23.78 -14.78
CA VAL A 185 -6.87 22.61 -14.24
C VAL A 185 -5.97 21.98 -15.31
N GLN A 186 -6.43 21.83 -16.54
CA GLN A 186 -5.61 21.34 -17.65
C GLN A 186 -4.42 22.27 -17.92
N ARG A 187 -4.65 23.58 -18.00
CA ARG A 187 -3.61 24.59 -18.20
C ARG A 187 -2.56 24.54 -17.10
N ARG A 188 -2.99 24.50 -15.84
CA ARG A 188 -2.09 24.39 -14.68
C ARG A 188 -1.21 23.14 -14.71
N TRP A 189 -1.77 22.00 -15.15
CA TRP A 189 -1.01 20.77 -15.33
C TRP A 189 0.02 20.87 -16.47
N LYS A 190 -0.37 21.48 -17.60
CA LYS A 190 0.54 21.75 -18.72
C LYS A 190 1.69 22.64 -18.25
N GLU A 191 1.39 23.82 -17.72
CA GLU A 191 2.37 24.77 -17.19
C GLU A 191 3.37 24.09 -16.25
N TYR A 192 2.87 23.35 -15.25
CA TYR A 192 3.75 22.67 -14.28
C TYR A 192 4.74 21.70 -14.92
N PHE A 193 4.27 20.83 -15.82
CA PHE A 193 5.13 19.81 -16.44
C PHE A 193 5.97 20.36 -17.59
N GLU A 194 5.48 21.38 -18.28
CA GLU A 194 6.22 22.08 -19.33
C GLU A 194 7.43 22.82 -18.74
N GLU A 195 7.25 23.54 -17.62
CA GLU A 195 8.35 24.16 -16.88
C GLU A 195 9.34 23.10 -16.37
N LEU A 196 8.83 22.08 -15.67
CA LEU A 196 9.65 21.01 -15.11
C LEU A 196 10.51 20.29 -16.16
N MET A 197 10.03 20.14 -17.40
CA MET A 197 10.72 19.41 -18.46
C MET A 197 11.48 20.28 -19.45
N ASN A 198 11.51 21.59 -19.25
CA ASN A 198 12.21 22.53 -20.13
C ASN A 198 13.13 23.51 -19.39
N GLU A 199 13.01 23.63 -18.06
CA GLU A 199 13.95 24.37 -17.23
C GLU A 199 15.20 23.52 -16.93
N GLU A 200 16.35 23.97 -17.43
CA GLU A 200 17.66 23.42 -17.09
C GLU A 200 18.23 24.18 -15.88
N ASN A 201 18.92 23.47 -14.98
CA ASN A 201 19.65 24.12 -13.90
C ASN A 201 20.93 24.77 -14.43
N GLU A 202 21.41 25.80 -13.74
CA GLU A 202 22.75 26.36 -13.98
C GLU A 202 23.81 25.26 -13.85
N ARG A 203 24.78 25.28 -14.76
CA ARG A 203 25.91 24.34 -14.79
C ARG A 203 27.11 24.96 -15.49
N GLU A 204 28.28 24.40 -15.24
CA GLU A 204 29.49 24.79 -15.95
C GLU A 204 29.41 24.32 -17.41
N LYS A 205 29.83 25.19 -18.34
CA LYS A 205 29.99 24.80 -19.74
C LYS A 205 31.24 23.92 -19.86
N ARG A 206 31.11 22.78 -20.52
CA ARG A 206 32.24 21.89 -20.80
C ARG A 206 33.20 22.59 -21.77
N VAL A 207 34.49 22.65 -21.41
CA VAL A 207 35.57 23.21 -22.24
C VAL A 207 36.31 22.09 -22.99
N GLU A 208 36.31 20.87 -22.45
CA GLU A 208 37.02 19.73 -23.01
C GLU A 208 36.14 18.90 -23.96
N GLY A 209 36.63 18.66 -25.18
CA GLY A 209 36.05 17.69 -26.09
C GLY A 209 36.40 16.26 -25.67
N VAL A 210 35.41 15.38 -25.59
CA VAL A 210 35.64 13.93 -25.43
C VAL A 210 35.79 13.34 -26.82
N ASN A 211 36.86 12.57 -27.04
CA ASN A 211 37.04 11.85 -28.30
C ASN A 211 35.86 10.91 -28.55
N SER A 212 35.18 11.07 -29.68
CA SER A 212 34.16 10.13 -30.12
C SER A 212 34.81 8.80 -30.50
N VAL A 213 34.27 7.71 -29.98
CA VAL A 213 34.73 6.36 -30.33
C VAL A 213 33.94 5.87 -31.54
N GLU A 214 34.50 6.02 -32.73
CA GLU A 214 33.92 5.48 -33.97
C GLU A 214 34.21 3.98 -34.08
N GLN A 215 33.35 3.17 -33.43
CA GLN A 215 33.38 1.71 -33.54
C GLN A 215 32.28 1.21 -34.46
N LYS A 216 32.61 0.19 -35.27
CA LYS A 216 31.62 -0.54 -36.05
C LYS A 216 30.69 -1.30 -35.09
N VAL A 217 29.41 -0.97 -35.13
CA VAL A 217 28.38 -1.63 -34.34
C VAL A 217 27.79 -2.81 -35.12
N ASP A 218 27.78 -3.99 -34.51
CA ASP A 218 27.19 -5.19 -35.11
C ASP A 218 25.68 -5.06 -35.35
N LYS A 219 25.17 -5.76 -36.37
CA LYS A 219 23.73 -5.88 -36.60
C LYS A 219 23.04 -6.56 -35.42
N ILE A 220 21.80 -6.13 -35.14
CA ILE A 220 20.91 -6.69 -34.13
C ILE A 220 20.44 -8.07 -34.56
N ARG A 221 20.71 -9.06 -33.70
CA ARG A 221 20.34 -10.46 -33.95
C ARG A 221 18.91 -10.73 -33.49
N LYS A 222 18.21 -11.63 -34.17
CA LYS A 222 16.86 -12.10 -33.81
C LYS A 222 16.79 -12.57 -32.34
N ASP A 223 17.85 -13.21 -31.84
CA ASP A 223 17.90 -13.68 -30.44
C ASP A 223 17.88 -12.55 -29.41
N GLU A 224 18.47 -11.39 -29.71
CA GLU A 224 18.46 -10.24 -28.81
C GLU A 224 17.04 -9.68 -28.70
N VAL A 225 16.33 -9.60 -29.84
CA VAL A 225 14.92 -9.21 -29.90
C VAL A 225 14.03 -10.21 -29.16
N ARG A 226 14.26 -11.53 -29.34
CA ARG A 226 13.51 -12.57 -28.64
C ARG A 226 13.71 -12.47 -27.11
N LYS A 227 14.94 -12.23 -26.65
CA LYS A 227 15.26 -11.99 -25.24
C LYS A 227 14.57 -10.71 -24.72
N ALA A 228 14.57 -9.62 -25.50
CA ALA A 228 13.90 -8.37 -25.13
C ALA A 228 12.38 -8.55 -25.00
N LEU A 229 11.72 -9.19 -25.98
CA LEU A 229 10.29 -9.49 -25.94
C LEU A 229 9.90 -10.38 -24.76
N LYS A 230 10.72 -11.40 -24.44
CA LYS A 230 10.50 -12.27 -23.28
C LYS A 230 10.55 -11.49 -21.96
N ARG A 231 11.44 -10.50 -21.84
CA ARG A 231 11.55 -9.63 -20.65
C ARG A 231 10.41 -8.61 -20.52
N MET A 232 9.66 -8.33 -21.59
CA MET A 232 8.54 -7.40 -21.54
C MET A 232 7.35 -7.97 -20.76
N LYS A 233 6.83 -7.19 -19.81
CA LYS A 233 5.66 -7.57 -19.01
C LYS A 233 4.37 -7.29 -19.76
N SER A 234 3.47 -8.26 -19.81
CA SER A 234 2.10 -8.10 -20.32
C SER A 234 1.20 -7.39 -19.31
N GLY A 235 0.06 -6.85 -19.75
CA GLY A 235 -0.94 -6.15 -18.95
C GLY A 235 -0.55 -4.71 -18.62
N LYS A 236 0.26 -4.07 -19.45
CA LYS A 236 0.70 -2.67 -19.29
C LYS A 236 -0.19 -1.72 -20.11
N ALA A 237 -0.26 -0.47 -19.68
CA ALA A 237 -1.03 0.56 -20.38
C ALA A 237 -0.33 0.96 -21.69
N VAL A 238 -1.09 1.02 -22.77
CA VAL A 238 -0.60 1.32 -24.12
C VAL A 238 -0.14 2.78 -24.26
N GLY A 239 0.85 3.00 -25.12
CA GLY A 239 1.30 4.32 -25.55
C GLY A 239 0.34 4.96 -26.57
N PRO A 240 0.74 6.09 -27.19
CA PRO A 240 -0.04 6.76 -28.23
C PRO A 240 -0.22 5.96 -29.52
N ASP A 241 0.70 5.04 -29.80
CA ASP A 241 0.70 4.18 -31.00
C ASP A 241 -0.42 3.12 -31.03
N ASP A 242 -1.13 2.94 -29.91
CA ASP A 242 -2.17 1.93 -29.69
C ASP A 242 -1.74 0.48 -30.03
N ILE A 243 -0.45 0.15 -29.89
CA ILE A 243 0.08 -1.21 -30.10
C ILE A 243 0.62 -1.78 -28.78
N LEU A 244 0.00 -2.85 -28.30
CA LEU A 244 0.40 -3.55 -27.09
C LEU A 244 1.54 -4.56 -27.33
N VAL A 245 2.25 -4.94 -26.26
CA VAL A 245 3.35 -5.92 -26.41
C VAL A 245 2.81 -7.32 -26.65
N GLU A 246 1.58 -7.57 -26.22
CA GLU A 246 0.80 -8.76 -26.50
C GLU A 246 0.59 -8.98 -28.00
N VAL A 247 0.54 -7.91 -28.80
CA VAL A 247 0.47 -8.03 -30.26
C VAL A 247 1.75 -8.69 -30.78
N TRP A 248 2.92 -8.16 -30.41
CA TRP A 248 4.22 -8.72 -30.79
C TRP A 248 4.41 -10.15 -30.28
N LYS A 249 3.96 -10.44 -29.06
CA LYS A 249 3.98 -11.81 -28.51
C LYS A 249 3.03 -12.76 -29.24
N CYS A 250 1.86 -12.27 -29.65
CA CYS A 250 0.92 -13.06 -30.44
C CYS A 250 1.55 -13.35 -31.82
N LEU A 251 2.20 -12.40 -32.49
CA LEU A 251 2.77 -12.64 -33.82
C LEU A 251 3.99 -13.59 -33.85
N GLY A 252 4.63 -13.85 -32.71
CA GLY A 252 5.69 -14.87 -32.61
C GLY A 252 6.92 -14.53 -33.44
N GLU A 253 7.43 -15.50 -34.21
CA GLU A 253 8.65 -15.31 -35.02
C GLU A 253 8.51 -14.22 -36.09
N ALA A 254 7.34 -14.07 -36.72
CA ALA A 254 7.12 -12.98 -37.69
C ALA A 254 7.37 -11.59 -37.08
N ALA A 255 7.02 -11.41 -35.80
CA ALA A 255 7.35 -10.18 -35.09
C ALA A 255 8.85 -10.06 -34.78
N VAL A 256 9.53 -11.15 -34.44
CA VAL A 256 10.98 -11.14 -34.19
C VAL A 256 11.74 -10.74 -35.46
N GLU A 257 11.33 -11.25 -36.61
CA GLU A 257 11.94 -10.94 -37.91
C GLU A 257 11.75 -9.47 -38.28
N PHE A 258 10.50 -8.99 -38.24
CA PHE A 258 10.18 -7.59 -38.50
C PHE A 258 10.89 -6.64 -37.55
N LEU A 259 10.83 -6.90 -36.23
CA LEU A 259 11.46 -6.03 -35.24
C LEU A 259 12.97 -6.02 -35.40
N ALA A 260 13.61 -7.14 -35.74
CA ALA A 260 15.04 -7.17 -36.03
C ALA A 260 15.39 -6.36 -37.29
N SER A 261 14.59 -6.47 -38.37
CA SER A 261 14.74 -5.65 -39.59
C SER A 261 14.58 -4.16 -39.28
N LEU A 262 13.50 -3.79 -38.59
CA LEU A 262 13.22 -2.42 -38.17
C LEU A 262 14.35 -1.84 -37.29
N PHE A 263 14.78 -2.57 -36.28
CA PHE A 263 15.84 -2.14 -35.36
C PHE A 263 17.18 -1.98 -36.06
N ASN A 264 17.51 -2.85 -37.02
CA ASN A 264 18.72 -2.69 -37.84
C ASN A 264 18.63 -1.45 -38.72
N ARG A 265 17.48 -1.15 -39.32
CA ARG A 265 17.31 0.09 -40.10
C ARG A 265 17.42 1.34 -39.23
N VAL A 266 16.81 1.34 -38.04
CA VAL A 266 16.98 2.45 -37.07
C VAL A 266 18.45 2.60 -36.68
N LEU A 267 19.17 1.50 -36.51
CA LEU A 267 20.60 1.53 -36.22
C LEU A 267 21.40 2.04 -37.43
N GLU A 268 21.07 1.64 -38.66
CA GLU A 268 21.76 2.06 -39.88
C GLU A 268 21.49 3.54 -40.22
N SER A 269 20.25 4.00 -40.12
CA SER A 269 19.85 5.39 -40.41
C SER A 269 20.08 6.34 -39.25
N GLU A 270 20.27 5.82 -38.04
CA GLU A 270 20.33 6.57 -36.78
C GLU A 270 19.06 7.41 -36.53
N ARG A 271 17.93 7.00 -37.13
CA ARG A 271 16.63 7.67 -37.04
C ARG A 271 15.53 6.70 -36.65
N MET A 272 14.80 7.03 -35.60
CA MET A 272 13.61 6.29 -35.20
C MET A 272 12.33 6.75 -35.93
N PRO A 273 11.28 5.90 -35.96
CA PRO A 273 9.96 6.32 -36.43
C PRO A 273 9.43 7.55 -35.67
N GLU A 274 8.89 8.53 -36.40
CA GLU A 274 8.37 9.78 -35.81
C GLU A 274 7.23 9.54 -34.81
N GLU A 275 6.42 8.51 -35.02
CA GLU A 275 5.33 8.13 -34.10
C GLU A 275 5.83 7.80 -32.68
N TRP A 276 7.06 7.27 -32.55
CA TRP A 276 7.63 6.90 -31.25
C TRP A 276 8.00 8.12 -30.39
N ARG A 277 8.13 9.31 -31.00
CA ARG A 277 8.46 10.57 -30.30
C ARG A 277 7.31 11.13 -29.47
N ARG A 278 6.08 10.63 -29.69
CA ARG A 278 4.88 11.07 -28.95
C ARG A 278 4.72 10.25 -27.69
N SER A 279 4.31 10.91 -26.59
CA SER A 279 4.05 10.25 -25.32
C SER A 279 2.84 10.85 -24.58
N VAL A 280 2.26 10.07 -23.67
CA VAL A 280 1.23 10.57 -22.75
C VAL A 280 1.73 10.52 -21.32
N LEU A 281 1.82 11.68 -20.67
CA LEU A 281 2.19 11.81 -19.27
C LEU A 281 0.96 11.64 -18.38
N VAL A 282 1.04 10.72 -17.41
CA VAL A 282 -0.01 10.49 -16.41
C VAL A 282 0.51 10.91 -15.02
N PRO A 283 -0.07 11.95 -14.39
CA PRO A 283 0.29 12.36 -13.04
C PRO A 283 -0.16 11.31 -12.01
N ILE A 284 0.77 10.81 -11.20
CA ILE A 284 0.51 9.85 -10.12
C ILE A 284 0.88 10.47 -8.78
N PHE A 285 -0.08 10.58 -7.86
CA PHE A 285 0.14 11.14 -6.54
C PHE A 285 1.14 10.30 -5.71
N LYS A 286 2.09 10.96 -5.06
CA LYS A 286 3.15 10.33 -4.26
C LYS A 286 2.65 9.77 -2.91
N ASN A 287 1.35 9.90 -2.60
CA ASN A 287 0.75 9.54 -1.31
C ASN A 287 1.37 10.30 -0.12
N LYS A 288 1.82 11.54 -0.36
CA LYS A 288 2.43 12.43 0.64
C LYS A 288 2.13 13.89 0.27
N GLY A 289 1.92 14.73 1.28
CA GLY A 289 1.63 16.15 1.10
C GLY A 289 0.20 16.45 0.63
N ASP A 290 -0.02 17.69 0.23
CA ASP A 290 -1.31 18.16 -0.31
C ASP A 290 -1.60 17.51 -1.67
N VAL A 291 -2.76 16.84 -1.76
CA VAL A 291 -3.28 16.18 -2.96
C VAL A 291 -3.61 17.19 -4.07
N GLN A 292 -3.87 18.45 -3.72
CA GLN A 292 -4.18 19.50 -4.69
C GLN A 292 -2.93 20.17 -5.27
N SER A 293 -1.74 19.89 -4.76
CA SER A 293 -0.49 20.47 -5.24
C SER A 293 0.18 19.59 -6.31
N CYS A 294 0.49 20.19 -7.47
CA CYS A 294 1.15 19.49 -8.59
C CYS A 294 2.51 18.89 -8.23
N SER A 295 3.27 19.51 -7.32
CA SER A 295 4.63 19.05 -6.93
C SER A 295 4.65 17.67 -6.24
N ASN A 296 3.50 17.29 -5.66
CA ASN A 296 3.30 16.01 -4.99
C ASN A 296 2.92 14.88 -5.97
N TYR A 297 2.96 15.12 -7.27
CA TYR A 297 2.73 14.13 -8.31
C TYR A 297 4.01 13.75 -9.04
N ARG A 298 4.03 12.54 -9.56
CA ARG A 298 5.08 12.00 -10.44
C ARG A 298 4.51 11.86 -11.85
N GLY A 299 5.19 12.40 -12.87
CA GLY A 299 4.74 12.37 -14.25
C GLY A 299 5.21 11.14 -14.99
N ILE A 300 4.42 10.05 -14.99
CA ILE A 300 4.82 8.82 -15.70
C ILE A 300 4.47 8.91 -17.17
N LYS A 301 5.46 8.76 -18.05
CA LYS A 301 5.29 8.74 -19.50
C LYS A 301 4.87 7.35 -20.00
N LEU A 302 3.74 7.32 -20.70
CA LEU A 302 3.29 6.20 -21.53
C LEU A 302 3.86 6.42 -22.93
N MET A 303 4.74 5.50 -23.35
CA MET A 303 5.42 5.52 -24.64
C MET A 303 5.11 4.23 -25.40
N SER A 304 5.45 4.20 -26.69
CA SER A 304 5.30 3.01 -27.54
C SER A 304 5.91 1.78 -26.87
N HIS A 305 5.17 0.67 -26.89
CA HIS A 305 5.71 -0.60 -26.41
C HIS A 305 6.82 -1.11 -27.33
N THR A 306 6.75 -0.83 -28.63
CA THR A 306 7.78 -1.20 -29.60
C THR A 306 9.09 -0.46 -29.32
N MET A 307 9.02 0.85 -29.08
CA MET A 307 10.18 1.63 -28.62
C MET A 307 10.80 1.05 -27.35
N LYS A 308 10.00 0.57 -26.39
CA LYS A 308 10.53 -0.09 -25.18
C LYS A 308 11.23 -1.42 -25.45
N VAL A 309 10.84 -2.15 -26.50
CA VAL A 309 11.56 -3.36 -26.93
C VAL A 309 12.91 -2.97 -27.52
N TRP A 310 12.95 -1.94 -28.36
CA TRP A 310 14.20 -1.34 -28.87
C TRP A 310 15.13 -0.92 -27.73
N GLU A 311 14.63 -0.13 -26.79
CA GLU A 311 15.35 0.33 -25.60
C GLU A 311 15.98 -0.84 -24.82
N ARG A 312 15.29 -1.98 -24.72
CA ARG A 312 15.81 -3.18 -24.03
C ARG A 312 16.94 -3.86 -24.77
N VAL A 313 16.92 -3.83 -26.10
CA VAL A 313 18.03 -4.35 -26.93
C VAL A 313 19.24 -3.44 -26.77
N VAL A 314 19.06 -2.12 -26.88
CA VAL A 314 20.14 -1.13 -26.68
C VAL A 314 20.71 -1.23 -25.27
N GLU A 315 19.87 -1.25 -24.23
CA GLU A 315 20.28 -1.42 -22.83
C GLU A 315 21.17 -2.66 -22.64
N ALA A 316 20.74 -3.81 -23.20
CA ALA A 316 21.47 -5.07 -23.07
C ALA A 316 22.86 -5.04 -23.74
N ARG A 317 23.04 -4.21 -24.77
CA ARG A 317 24.33 -4.02 -25.43
C ARG A 317 25.20 -3.01 -24.68
N LEU A 318 24.65 -1.87 -24.26
CA LEU A 318 25.39 -0.87 -23.50
C LEU A 318 25.93 -1.43 -22.18
N ARG A 319 25.18 -2.30 -21.51
CA ARG A 319 25.63 -2.99 -20.28
C ARG A 319 26.83 -3.92 -20.46
N LYS A 320 27.20 -4.27 -21.70
CA LYS A 320 28.42 -5.06 -21.98
C LYS A 320 29.65 -4.19 -22.19
N VAL A 321 29.44 -2.91 -22.50
CA VAL A 321 30.49 -1.95 -22.83
C VAL A 321 30.80 -1.07 -21.62
N VAL A 322 29.77 -0.66 -20.90
CA VAL A 322 29.90 0.24 -19.76
C VAL A 322 29.92 -0.55 -18.46
N GLU A 323 31.01 -0.39 -17.72
CA GLU A 323 31.11 -0.81 -16.32
C GLU A 323 30.66 0.33 -15.40
N ILE A 324 29.78 0.02 -14.45
CA ILE A 324 29.28 0.97 -13.46
C ILE A 324 29.92 0.65 -12.12
N CYS A 325 30.27 1.68 -11.36
CA CYS A 325 30.91 1.56 -10.06
C CYS A 325 30.22 0.61 -9.05
N GLU A 326 31.04 0.04 -8.16
CA GLU A 326 30.55 -0.87 -7.13
C GLU A 326 29.68 -0.18 -6.07
N GLN A 327 29.86 1.12 -5.87
CA GLN A 327 29.08 1.94 -4.93
C GLN A 327 27.64 2.19 -5.40
N GLN A 328 27.34 1.97 -6.69
CA GLN A 328 25.98 2.07 -7.21
C GLN A 328 25.24 0.75 -7.01
N TYR A 329 24.23 0.78 -6.15
CA TYR A 329 23.30 -0.32 -5.89
C TYR A 329 22.02 -0.20 -6.72
N GLY A 330 21.66 1.02 -7.14
CA GLY A 330 20.45 1.31 -7.91
C GLY A 330 20.52 0.77 -9.33
N PHE A 331 19.47 0.05 -9.75
CA PHE A 331 19.31 -0.48 -11.12
C PHE A 331 20.41 -1.43 -11.62
N MET A 332 21.29 -1.90 -10.73
CA MET A 332 22.37 -2.82 -11.04
C MET A 332 21.94 -4.27 -10.88
N PRO A 333 22.38 -5.18 -11.77
CA PRO A 333 22.11 -6.60 -11.62
C PRO A 333 22.77 -7.12 -10.34
N ARG A 334 22.11 -8.06 -9.65
CA ARG A 334 22.61 -8.72 -8.43
C ARG A 334 22.85 -7.80 -7.22
N LYS A 335 22.42 -6.54 -7.29
CA LYS A 335 22.37 -5.64 -6.13
C LYS A 335 20.92 -5.29 -5.81
N SER A 336 20.64 -5.15 -4.53
CA SER A 336 19.32 -4.89 -3.98
C SER A 336 19.36 -3.72 -3.00
N THR A 337 18.19 -3.20 -2.66
CA THR A 337 18.06 -2.18 -1.61
C THR A 337 18.51 -2.72 -0.25
N THR A 338 18.31 -4.02 -0.01
CA THR A 338 18.69 -4.70 1.24
C THR A 338 20.20 -4.78 1.41
N ASP A 339 20.97 -4.92 0.32
CA ASP A 339 22.44 -4.94 0.39
C ASP A 339 22.98 -3.59 0.89
N ALA A 340 22.47 -2.48 0.35
CA ALA A 340 22.86 -1.13 0.77
C ALA A 340 22.42 -0.82 2.21
N ILE A 341 21.20 -1.22 2.60
CA ILE A 341 20.72 -1.08 3.98
C ILE A 341 21.61 -1.89 4.94
N PHE A 342 21.95 -3.12 4.58
CA PHE A 342 22.79 -3.99 5.38
C PHE A 342 24.19 -3.42 5.57
N ALA A 343 24.84 -2.98 4.47
CA ALA A 343 26.16 -2.36 4.52
C ALA A 343 26.21 -1.15 5.47
N LEU A 344 25.22 -0.26 5.38
CA LEU A 344 25.09 0.88 6.29
C LEU A 344 24.92 0.43 7.75
N ARG A 345 24.07 -0.56 8.02
CA ARG A 345 23.82 -1.06 9.39
C ARG A 345 25.09 -1.67 10.00
N ILE A 346 25.83 -2.47 9.24
CA ILE A 346 27.10 -3.06 9.71
C ILE A 346 28.12 -1.96 10.04
N LEU A 347 28.21 -0.91 9.21
CA LEU A 347 29.08 0.22 9.51
C LEU A 347 28.67 0.92 10.81
N MET A 348 27.38 1.20 10.99
CA MET A 348 26.84 1.80 12.21
C MET A 348 27.10 0.93 13.44
N GLU A 349 26.88 -0.38 13.36
CA GLU A 349 27.13 -1.33 14.44
C GLU A 349 28.62 -1.38 14.84
N LYS A 350 29.53 -1.44 13.87
CA LYS A 350 30.99 -1.43 14.11
C LYS A 350 31.46 -0.19 14.87
N TYR A 351 30.92 0.98 14.52
CA TYR A 351 31.25 2.23 15.22
C TYR A 351 30.59 2.30 16.59
N ARG A 352 29.38 1.74 16.71
CA ARG A 352 28.67 1.63 17.98
C ARG A 352 29.46 0.81 18.99
N ASP A 353 29.89 -0.39 18.60
CA ASP A 353 30.64 -1.33 19.42
C ASP A 353 32.02 -0.78 19.82
N GLY A 354 32.65 -0.03 18.92
CA GLY A 354 33.90 0.68 19.20
C GLY A 354 33.75 1.97 20.02
N GLN A 355 32.54 2.35 20.44
CA GLN A 355 32.22 3.62 21.11
C GLN A 355 32.76 4.87 20.36
N ARG A 356 32.83 4.81 19.03
CA ARG A 356 33.31 5.90 18.16
C ARG A 356 32.13 6.58 17.48
N GLU A 357 32.30 7.86 17.18
CA GLU A 357 31.33 8.62 16.40
C GLU A 357 31.35 8.19 14.93
N LEU A 358 30.17 8.11 14.33
CA LEU A 358 30.01 7.95 12.89
C LEU A 358 29.01 8.99 12.41
N HIS A 359 29.42 9.75 11.42
CA HIS A 359 28.65 10.82 10.82
C HIS A 359 28.11 10.36 9.47
N CYS A 360 26.78 10.36 9.30
CA CYS A 360 26.10 9.93 8.09
C CYS A 360 25.26 11.08 7.54
N VAL A 361 25.45 11.44 6.28
CA VAL A 361 24.59 12.40 5.57
C VAL A 361 23.83 11.66 4.47
N PHE A 362 22.50 11.81 4.49
CA PHE A 362 21.60 11.26 3.50
C PHE A 362 21.21 12.37 2.52
N VAL A 363 21.67 12.27 1.28
CA VAL A 363 21.50 13.28 0.23
C VAL A 363 20.43 12.81 -0.76
N ASP A 364 19.49 13.69 -1.08
CA ASP A 364 18.42 13.49 -2.09
C ASP A 364 18.57 14.57 -3.18
N LEU A 365 18.34 14.22 -4.44
CA LEU A 365 18.43 15.14 -5.56
C LEU A 365 17.06 15.70 -5.98
N GLU A 366 17.03 16.99 -6.34
CA GLU A 366 15.79 17.64 -6.75
C GLU A 366 15.33 17.17 -8.12
N LYS A 367 14.29 16.31 -8.13
CA LYS A 367 13.63 15.86 -9.37
C LYS A 367 14.67 15.30 -10.37
N ALA A 368 15.59 14.48 -9.87
CA ALA A 368 16.80 14.05 -10.59
C ALA A 368 16.54 13.65 -12.05
N TYR A 369 15.58 12.75 -12.30
CA TYR A 369 15.23 12.30 -13.66
C TYR A 369 14.76 13.42 -14.56
N ASP A 370 13.95 14.34 -14.04
CA ASP A 370 13.31 15.40 -14.84
C ASP A 370 14.31 16.52 -15.17
N ARG A 371 15.39 16.67 -14.39
CA ARG A 371 16.36 17.76 -14.50
C ARG A 371 17.71 17.40 -15.13
N VAL A 372 17.97 16.13 -15.47
CA VAL A 372 19.25 15.75 -16.12
C VAL A 372 19.44 16.52 -17.44
N PRO A 373 20.52 17.31 -17.58
CA PRO A 373 20.86 17.95 -18.85
C PRO A 373 21.22 16.91 -19.93
N ARG A 374 20.69 17.07 -21.14
CA ARG A 374 20.92 16.11 -22.23
C ARG A 374 22.37 16.10 -22.71
N GLU A 375 22.99 17.27 -22.82
CA GLU A 375 24.40 17.36 -23.19
C GLU A 375 25.33 16.66 -22.19
N GLU A 376 24.99 16.74 -20.90
CA GLU A 376 25.74 16.03 -19.86
C GLU A 376 25.57 14.50 -20.02
N LEU A 377 24.37 14.04 -20.38
CA LEU A 377 24.14 12.63 -20.70
C LEU A 377 25.00 12.16 -21.89
N TRP A 378 25.05 12.92 -22.99
CA TRP A 378 25.86 12.58 -24.16
C TRP A 378 27.34 12.51 -23.83
N TYR A 379 27.82 13.50 -23.08
CA TYR A 379 29.18 13.54 -22.57
C TYR A 379 29.52 12.30 -21.74
N CYS A 380 28.68 11.97 -20.75
CA CYS A 380 28.89 10.81 -19.89
C CYS A 380 28.88 9.50 -20.69
N MET A 381 28.01 9.35 -21.69
CA MET A 381 28.03 8.17 -22.57
C MET A 381 29.36 8.04 -23.33
N ARG A 382 29.86 9.13 -23.93
CA ARG A 382 31.14 9.12 -24.65
C ARG A 382 32.30 8.81 -23.72
N LYS A 383 32.34 9.44 -22.54
CA LYS A 383 33.39 9.22 -21.53
C LYS A 383 33.41 7.78 -21.02
N SER A 384 32.24 7.13 -20.91
CA SER A 384 32.12 5.71 -20.57
C SER A 384 32.45 4.75 -21.73
N GLY A 385 33.03 5.22 -22.85
CA GLY A 385 33.47 4.38 -23.96
C GLY A 385 32.35 3.87 -24.86
N VAL A 386 31.15 4.47 -24.80
CA VAL A 386 30.04 4.09 -25.67
C VAL A 386 30.34 4.54 -27.10
N ALA A 387 30.20 3.62 -28.07
CA ALA A 387 30.36 3.94 -29.48
C ALA A 387 29.44 5.09 -29.92
N GLU A 388 29.96 6.02 -30.73
CA GLU A 388 29.23 7.25 -31.10
C GLU A 388 27.89 6.96 -31.78
N LYS A 389 27.81 5.86 -32.53
CA LYS A 389 26.58 5.40 -33.16
C LYS A 389 25.44 5.15 -32.16
N TYR A 390 25.74 4.62 -30.98
CA TYR A 390 24.74 4.48 -29.90
C TYR A 390 24.40 5.83 -29.29
N VAL A 391 25.37 6.74 -29.15
CA VAL A 391 25.11 8.11 -28.66
C VAL A 391 24.13 8.82 -29.59
N ARG A 392 24.36 8.81 -30.91
CA ARG A 392 23.48 9.44 -31.92
C ARG A 392 22.08 8.84 -31.95
N VAL A 393 21.98 7.51 -31.87
CA VAL A 393 20.70 6.81 -31.73
C VAL A 393 19.94 7.26 -30.48
N VAL A 394 20.62 7.35 -29.32
CA VAL A 394 19.96 7.77 -28.08
C VAL A 394 19.63 9.27 -28.16
N GLN A 395 20.49 10.12 -28.73
CA GLN A 395 20.18 11.53 -29.01
C GLN A 395 18.89 11.67 -29.80
N ASP A 396 18.76 10.92 -30.89
CA ASP A 396 17.54 10.91 -31.71
C ASP A 396 16.32 10.47 -30.88
N MET A 397 16.45 9.62 -29.85
CA MET A 397 15.32 9.28 -28.97
C MET A 397 14.76 10.46 -28.17
N TYR A 398 15.64 11.37 -27.76
CA TYR A 398 15.25 12.50 -26.91
C TYR A 398 14.91 13.75 -27.73
N GLU A 399 15.45 13.88 -28.94
CA GLU A 399 15.15 14.97 -29.85
C GLU A 399 13.67 15.00 -30.29
N ARG A 400 13.14 16.21 -30.43
CA ARG A 400 11.77 16.47 -30.92
C ARG A 400 10.67 15.67 -30.20
N SER A 401 10.93 15.25 -28.96
CA SER A 401 9.98 14.53 -28.12
C SER A 401 8.80 15.43 -27.73
N ARG A 402 7.58 14.93 -27.94
CA ARG A 402 6.33 15.64 -27.63
C ARG A 402 5.50 14.87 -26.62
N THR A 403 4.82 15.59 -25.74
CA THR A 403 3.99 14.97 -24.70
C THR A 403 2.70 15.74 -24.48
N VAL A 404 1.66 14.99 -24.11
CA VAL A 404 0.39 15.52 -23.57
C VAL A 404 0.20 15.03 -22.14
N VAL A 405 -0.42 15.83 -21.26
CA VAL A 405 -0.73 15.41 -19.89
C VAL A 405 -2.17 14.88 -19.84
N ARG A 406 -2.35 13.63 -19.41
CA ARG A 406 -3.66 13.01 -19.18
C ARG A 406 -4.01 13.09 -17.69
N CYS A 407 -4.89 14.03 -17.35
CA CYS A 407 -5.40 14.24 -16.00
C CYS A 407 -6.86 13.76 -15.86
N ALA A 408 -7.46 13.91 -14.68
CA ALA A 408 -8.82 13.43 -14.40
C ALA A 408 -9.93 14.18 -15.18
N VAL A 409 -9.65 15.42 -15.60
CA VAL A 409 -10.60 16.26 -16.33
C VAL A 409 -10.45 16.12 -17.85
N GLY A 410 -9.30 15.68 -18.36
CA GLY A 410 -9.07 15.49 -19.80
C GLY A 410 -7.59 15.39 -20.17
N GLN A 411 -7.30 15.52 -21.46
CA GLN A 411 -5.93 15.67 -21.96
C GLN A 411 -5.63 17.15 -22.20
N THR A 412 -4.40 17.56 -21.92
CA THR A 412 -3.91 18.90 -22.26
C THR A 412 -3.50 18.98 -23.72
N GLU A 413 -3.24 20.20 -24.19
CA GLU A 413 -2.46 20.44 -25.40
C GLU A 413 -1.06 19.80 -25.32
N GLU A 414 -0.49 19.56 -26.50
CA GLU A 414 0.84 18.99 -26.67
C GLU A 414 1.92 20.05 -26.44
N PHE A 415 3.04 19.66 -25.82
CA PHE A 415 4.22 20.50 -25.65
C PHE A 415 5.51 19.70 -25.86
N ASN A 416 6.60 20.42 -26.11
CA ASN A 416 7.92 19.85 -26.34
C ASN A 416 8.64 19.56 -25.02
N VAL A 417 9.45 18.50 -25.00
CA VAL A 417 10.29 18.12 -23.87
C VAL A 417 11.75 18.33 -24.26
N LYS A 418 12.48 19.19 -23.55
CA LYS A 418 13.89 19.52 -23.85
C LYS A 418 14.88 19.02 -22.80
N VAL A 419 14.46 18.79 -21.57
CA VAL A 419 15.31 18.40 -20.44
C VAL A 419 14.83 17.06 -19.87
N GLY A 420 15.75 16.35 -19.22
CA GLY A 420 15.45 15.17 -18.42
C GLY A 420 15.28 13.87 -19.20
N LEU A 421 15.28 12.79 -18.43
CA LEU A 421 15.10 11.42 -18.89
C LEU A 421 13.62 11.05 -18.99
N HIS A 422 13.28 10.11 -19.87
CA HIS A 422 11.90 9.63 -20.00
C HIS A 422 11.52 8.74 -18.80
N GLN A 423 10.69 9.28 -17.88
CA GLN A 423 10.21 8.54 -16.72
C GLN A 423 9.17 7.47 -17.13
N GLY A 424 9.60 6.22 -17.27
CA GLY A 424 8.80 5.11 -17.79
C GLY A 424 9.44 4.36 -18.95
N SER A 425 10.60 4.84 -19.42
CA SER A 425 11.50 4.17 -20.37
C SER A 425 12.15 2.94 -19.76
N ALA A 426 12.45 1.96 -20.61
CA ALA A 426 13.26 0.81 -20.26
C ALA A 426 14.75 1.16 -20.17
N LEU A 427 15.23 2.16 -20.93
CA LEU A 427 16.64 2.53 -21.04
C LEU A 427 17.04 3.62 -20.04
N SER A 428 16.15 4.59 -19.75
CA SER A 428 16.42 5.71 -18.83
C SER A 428 17.09 5.34 -17.49
N PRO A 429 16.71 4.24 -16.79
CA PRO A 429 17.37 3.90 -15.53
C PRO A 429 18.86 3.57 -15.68
N PHE A 430 19.27 2.97 -16.80
CA PHE A 430 20.68 2.69 -17.06
C PHE A 430 21.44 3.95 -17.51
N LEU A 431 20.81 4.81 -18.32
CA LEU A 431 21.38 6.12 -18.67
C LEU A 431 21.60 7.00 -17.44
N PHE A 432 20.66 6.98 -16.49
CA PHE A 432 20.83 7.68 -15.22
C PHE A 432 22.00 7.11 -14.40
N ALA A 433 22.17 5.79 -14.38
CA ALA A 433 23.31 5.17 -13.70
C ALA A 433 24.66 5.61 -14.31
N ILE A 434 24.74 5.71 -15.65
CA ILE A 434 25.93 6.23 -16.35
C ILE A 434 26.23 7.67 -15.93
N VAL A 435 25.22 8.54 -15.90
CA VAL A 435 25.39 9.94 -15.48
C VAL A 435 25.87 10.03 -14.03
N MET A 436 25.25 9.28 -13.12
CA MET A 436 25.63 9.27 -11.71
C MET A 436 27.04 8.73 -11.49
N ASP A 437 27.42 7.67 -12.20
CA ASP A 437 28.75 7.07 -12.15
C ASP A 437 29.84 8.09 -12.54
N GLN A 438 29.68 8.72 -13.71
CA GLN A 438 30.63 9.71 -14.21
C GLN A 438 30.63 10.98 -13.36
N SER A 439 29.48 11.36 -12.79
CA SER A 439 29.33 12.56 -11.95
C SER A 439 29.92 12.42 -10.57
N SER A 440 29.98 11.20 -10.05
CA SER A 440 30.54 10.90 -8.73
C SER A 440 31.99 10.46 -8.75
N GLU A 441 32.61 10.31 -9.93
CA GLU A 441 33.95 9.73 -10.10
C GLU A 441 35.02 10.32 -9.17
N GLU A 442 35.04 11.65 -9.02
CA GLU A 442 36.05 12.40 -8.25
C GLU A 442 35.78 12.48 -6.74
N VAL A 443 34.57 12.10 -6.30
CA VAL A 443 34.09 12.30 -4.92
C VAL A 443 33.68 11.02 -4.22
N ARG A 444 33.45 9.94 -4.96
CA ARG A 444 33.05 8.65 -4.41
C ARG A 444 34.19 7.99 -3.65
N GLN A 445 33.86 7.45 -2.49
CA GLN A 445 34.75 6.60 -1.69
C GLN A 445 34.33 5.14 -1.80
N GLU A 446 35.13 4.22 -1.27
CA GLU A 446 34.78 2.79 -1.25
C GLU A 446 33.52 2.53 -0.40
N SER A 447 32.74 1.51 -0.77
CA SER A 447 31.62 1.07 0.06
C SER A 447 32.18 0.46 1.35
N PRO A 448 31.63 0.77 2.55
CA PRO A 448 30.35 1.44 2.82
C PRO A 448 30.44 2.96 3.12
N TRP A 449 31.55 3.65 2.82
CA TRP A 449 31.69 5.09 3.07
C TRP A 449 30.85 5.94 2.13
N THR A 450 30.68 5.47 0.90
CA THR A 450 29.74 6.03 -0.07
C THR A 450 28.86 4.92 -0.60
N MET A 451 27.54 5.12 -0.50
CA MET A 451 26.55 4.21 -1.08
C MET A 451 25.52 5.00 -1.88
N MET A 452 25.31 4.61 -3.13
CA MET A 452 24.34 5.24 -4.03
C MET A 452 23.24 4.24 -4.41
N PHE A 453 21.99 4.68 -4.37
CA PHE A 453 20.89 3.95 -4.94
C PHE A 453 20.07 4.90 -5.81
N ALA A 454 20.40 4.93 -7.10
CA ALA A 454 19.89 5.94 -8.02
C ALA A 454 20.18 7.36 -7.50
N ASP A 455 19.15 8.11 -7.12
CA ASP A 455 19.22 9.49 -6.60
C ASP A 455 19.44 9.58 -5.08
N ASP A 456 19.25 8.49 -4.34
CA ASP A 456 19.51 8.42 -2.89
C ASP A 456 21.01 8.15 -2.64
N ILE A 457 21.73 9.10 -2.05
CA ILE A 457 23.16 8.98 -1.74
C ILE A 457 23.37 9.00 -0.22
N VAL A 458 24.25 8.15 0.28
CA VAL A 458 24.70 8.14 1.67
C VAL A 458 26.20 8.36 1.71
N ILE A 459 26.61 9.38 2.48
CA ILE A 459 28.00 9.74 2.71
C ILE A 459 28.28 9.53 4.19
N CYS A 460 29.28 8.70 4.50
CA CYS A 460 29.68 8.39 5.87
C CYS A 460 31.12 8.86 6.12
N SER A 461 31.40 9.31 7.34
CA SER A 461 32.76 9.60 7.81
C SER A 461 32.86 9.41 9.32
N ASP A 462 34.08 9.20 9.81
CA ASP A 462 34.42 9.12 11.24
C ASP A 462 34.65 10.49 11.91
N SER A 463 34.73 11.57 11.13
CA SER A 463 34.80 12.96 11.61
C SER A 463 33.67 13.81 11.02
N ARG A 464 33.15 14.72 11.84
CA ARG A 464 32.14 15.72 11.45
C ARG A 464 32.67 16.66 10.36
N GLU A 465 33.90 17.14 10.52
CA GLU A 465 34.56 18.04 9.58
C GLU A 465 34.74 17.35 8.22
N GLN A 466 35.16 16.08 8.24
CA GLN A 466 35.37 15.33 7.02
C GLN A 466 34.06 15.03 6.29
N VAL A 467 32.96 14.73 7.00
CA VAL A 467 31.65 14.53 6.34
C VAL A 467 31.11 15.83 5.75
N GLU A 468 31.36 16.97 6.40
CA GLU A 468 30.97 18.30 5.91
C GLU A 468 31.74 18.65 4.63
N GLU A 469 33.05 18.44 4.61
CA GLU A 469 33.88 18.61 3.42
C GLU A 469 33.44 17.68 2.28
N ASN A 470 33.19 16.40 2.59
CA ASN A 470 32.71 15.44 1.59
C ASN A 470 31.35 15.87 1.03
N LEU A 471 30.42 16.32 1.87
CA LEU A 471 29.11 16.81 1.44
C LEU A 471 29.24 18.01 0.48
N GLU A 472 30.13 18.96 0.80
CA GLU A 472 30.43 20.11 -0.05
C GLU A 472 31.05 19.72 -1.39
N ARG A 473 31.97 18.74 -1.39
CA ARG A 473 32.56 18.16 -2.61
C ARG A 473 31.51 17.48 -3.46
N TRP A 474 30.62 16.68 -2.85
CA TRP A 474 29.51 16.03 -3.53
C TRP A 474 28.53 17.02 -4.15
N ARG A 475 28.14 18.06 -3.40
CA ARG A 475 27.30 19.14 -3.91
C ARG A 475 27.97 19.79 -5.11
N PHE A 476 29.23 20.20 -5.00
CA PHE A 476 29.96 20.83 -6.11
C PHE A 476 30.02 19.93 -7.35
N ALA A 477 30.38 18.66 -7.18
CA ALA A 477 30.50 17.70 -8.28
C ALA A 477 29.20 17.46 -9.04
N LEU A 478 28.05 17.44 -8.35
CA LEU A 478 26.73 17.23 -8.94
C LEU A 478 26.14 18.53 -9.51
N GLU A 479 26.20 19.63 -8.75
CA GLU A 479 25.60 20.91 -9.15
C GLU A 479 26.30 21.52 -10.35
N ARG A 480 27.64 21.43 -10.45
CA ARG A 480 28.38 21.89 -11.65
C ARG A 480 27.97 21.17 -12.94
N ARG A 481 27.32 20.00 -12.82
CA ARG A 481 26.79 19.17 -13.92
C ARG A 481 25.26 19.30 -14.08
N GLY A 482 24.64 20.24 -13.37
CA GLY A 482 23.21 20.55 -13.45
C GLY A 482 22.31 19.67 -12.56
N MET A 483 22.86 18.83 -11.69
CA MET A 483 22.09 18.00 -10.75
C MET A 483 22.08 18.63 -9.35
N LYS A 484 20.95 19.23 -8.98
CA LYS A 484 20.81 20.00 -7.75
C LYS A 484 20.52 19.14 -6.51
N VAL A 485 21.23 19.40 -5.42
CA VAL A 485 21.00 18.75 -4.13
C VAL A 485 19.77 19.35 -3.43
N SER A 486 18.88 18.50 -2.93
CA SER A 486 17.69 18.92 -2.21
C SER A 486 18.02 19.23 -0.75
N ARG A 487 18.23 20.51 -0.45
CA ARG A 487 18.57 20.95 0.92
C ARG A 487 17.51 20.55 1.95
N SER A 488 16.23 20.71 1.62
CA SER A 488 15.11 20.42 2.53
C SER A 488 14.91 18.94 2.86
N LYS A 489 15.47 18.04 2.05
CA LYS A 489 15.38 16.59 2.23
C LYS A 489 16.70 15.95 2.65
N THR A 490 17.79 16.68 2.54
CA THR A 490 19.09 16.22 3.00
C THR A 490 19.08 16.24 4.52
N GLU A 491 19.39 15.11 5.14
CA GLU A 491 19.34 14.94 6.59
C GLU A 491 20.66 14.36 7.10
N TYR A 492 21.09 14.79 8.29
CA TYR A 492 22.33 14.38 8.94
C TYR A 492 22.04 13.53 10.18
N MET A 493 22.78 12.45 10.38
CA MET A 493 22.68 11.57 11.54
C MET A 493 24.07 11.33 12.14
N CYS A 494 24.17 11.37 13.46
CA CYS A 494 25.37 11.00 14.20
C CYS A 494 25.08 9.75 15.05
N VAL A 495 25.93 8.73 14.95
CA VAL A 495 25.93 7.54 15.82
C VAL A 495 26.92 7.79 16.96
N ASN A 496 26.59 7.36 18.18
CA ASN A 496 27.42 7.56 19.38
C ASN A 496 27.79 9.02 19.67
N GLU A 497 26.86 9.93 19.40
CA GLU A 497 27.03 11.37 19.63
C GLU A 497 27.54 11.69 21.04
N ARG A 498 28.60 12.49 21.12
CA ARG A 498 29.24 13.01 22.34
C ARG A 498 28.91 14.49 22.57
N GLU A 499 29.21 15.00 23.75
CA GLU A 499 29.13 16.44 24.00
C GLU A 499 30.13 17.18 23.08
N GLY A 500 29.61 17.95 22.12
CA GLY A 500 30.42 18.72 21.17
C GLY A 500 30.37 18.28 19.70
N SER A 501 29.67 17.19 19.33
CA SER A 501 29.64 16.68 17.94
C SER A 501 28.96 17.60 16.91
N GLY A 502 28.39 18.73 17.35
CA GLY A 502 27.88 19.80 16.50
C GLY A 502 26.84 19.40 15.44
N THR A 503 26.68 20.30 14.46
CA THR A 503 25.87 20.15 13.25
C THR A 503 26.80 20.10 12.03
N VAL A 504 26.28 19.58 10.92
CA VAL A 504 26.93 19.63 9.60
C VAL A 504 26.29 20.75 8.80
N ARG A 505 27.10 21.51 8.08
CA ARG A 505 26.63 22.60 7.23
C ARG A 505 26.70 22.25 5.74
N LEU A 506 25.80 22.83 4.97
CA LEU A 506 25.79 22.80 3.51
C LEU A 506 25.58 24.24 3.04
N GLN A 507 26.57 24.82 2.35
CA GLN A 507 26.60 26.24 1.95
C GLN A 507 26.43 27.20 3.14
N GLY A 508 26.96 26.82 4.30
CA GLY A 508 26.85 27.60 5.54
C GLY A 508 25.51 27.45 6.28
N GLU A 509 24.51 26.79 5.69
CA GLU A 509 23.23 26.48 6.35
C GLU A 509 23.31 25.14 7.08
N GLU A 510 22.72 25.04 8.28
CA GLU A 510 22.72 23.78 9.03
C GLU A 510 21.83 22.72 8.37
N VAL A 511 22.39 21.53 8.17
CA VAL A 511 21.65 20.36 7.73
C VAL A 511 20.84 19.81 8.90
N LYS A 512 19.57 19.49 8.65
CA LYS A 512 18.66 18.96 9.66
C LYS A 512 19.22 17.68 10.28
N LYS A 513 19.58 17.75 11.57
CA LYS A 513 20.04 16.60 12.35
C LYS A 513 18.87 15.72 12.77
N VAL A 514 18.99 14.40 12.60
CA VAL A 514 17.95 13.41 12.90
C VAL A 514 18.51 12.21 13.66
N GLN A 515 17.70 11.66 14.57
CA GLN A 515 18.01 10.43 15.31
C GLN A 515 17.46 9.18 14.60
N GLU A 516 16.54 9.36 13.65
CA GLU A 516 16.01 8.29 12.80
C GLU A 516 15.86 8.77 11.36
N PHE A 517 16.19 7.92 10.40
CA PHE A 517 16.08 8.21 8.97
C PHE A 517 15.46 7.03 8.23
N LYS A 518 14.66 7.28 7.19
CA LYS A 518 14.06 6.23 6.36
C LYS A 518 14.87 6.04 5.07
N TYR A 519 15.86 5.15 5.12
CA TYR A 519 16.72 4.80 3.99
C TYR A 519 16.18 3.61 3.19
N LEU A 520 15.95 3.78 1.88
CA LEU A 520 15.49 2.73 0.94
C LEU A 520 14.28 1.92 1.42
N GLY A 521 13.42 2.59 2.18
CA GLY A 521 12.22 2.00 2.76
C GLY A 521 12.36 1.54 4.20
N SER A 522 13.57 1.31 4.74
CA SER A 522 13.85 0.88 6.11
C SER A 522 14.30 2.02 7.02
N THR A 523 13.89 1.98 8.29
CA THR A 523 14.26 2.98 9.29
C THR A 523 15.58 2.57 9.94
N VAL A 524 16.59 3.44 9.83
CA VAL A 524 17.84 3.37 10.58
C VAL A 524 17.78 4.36 11.75
N GLN A 525 18.38 4.00 12.88
CA GLN A 525 18.42 4.82 14.09
C GLN A 525 19.85 4.96 14.58
N SER A 526 20.21 6.14 15.07
CA SER A 526 21.54 6.45 15.62
C SER A 526 21.93 5.55 16.80
N ASN A 527 20.97 5.20 17.66
CA ASN A 527 21.18 4.28 18.79
C ASN A 527 21.22 2.79 18.37
N GLY A 528 20.96 2.50 17.11
CA GLY A 528 20.86 1.14 16.54
C GLY A 528 19.75 0.28 17.15
N GLU A 529 18.71 0.88 17.73
CA GLU A 529 17.50 0.16 18.12
C GLU A 529 16.63 -0.18 16.90
N CYS A 530 15.95 -1.32 16.94
CA CYS A 530 15.08 -1.79 15.86
C CYS A 530 13.58 -1.72 16.17
N GLY A 531 13.18 -1.36 17.40
CA GLY A 531 11.77 -1.37 17.82
C GLY A 531 10.87 -0.46 16.97
N LYS A 532 11.33 0.72 16.57
CA LYS A 532 10.55 1.62 15.71
C LYS A 532 10.41 1.09 14.29
N GLU A 533 11.45 0.44 13.75
CA GLU A 533 11.37 -0.19 12.43
C GLU A 533 10.34 -1.31 12.43
N VAL A 534 10.35 -2.18 13.44
CA VAL A 534 9.37 -3.26 13.62
C VAL A 534 7.94 -2.71 13.68
N LYS A 535 7.70 -1.65 14.46
CA LYS A 535 6.39 -0.98 14.51
C LYS A 535 5.97 -0.42 13.15
N LYS A 536 6.87 0.25 12.43
CA LYS A 536 6.61 0.79 11.08
C LYS A 536 6.32 -0.35 10.07
N ARG A 537 6.98 -1.50 10.21
CA ARG A 537 6.74 -2.72 9.42
C ARG A 537 5.38 -3.36 9.71
N VAL A 538 5.02 -3.49 10.98
CA VAL A 538 3.67 -3.93 11.40
C VAL A 538 2.61 -3.00 10.80
N GLN A 539 2.82 -1.68 10.85
CA GLN A 539 1.91 -0.72 10.23
C GLN A 539 1.87 -0.86 8.70
N ALA A 540 2.99 -1.11 8.04
CA ALA A 540 3.05 -1.38 6.60
C ALA A 540 2.27 -2.65 6.24
N GLY A 541 2.40 -3.70 7.05
CA GLY A 541 1.59 -4.92 6.99
C GLY A 541 0.09 -4.60 7.10
N TRP A 542 -0.33 -3.85 8.12
CA TRP A 542 -1.73 -3.44 8.28
C TRP A 542 -2.24 -2.57 7.12
N ASN A 543 -1.42 -1.67 6.59
CA ASN A 543 -1.78 -0.88 5.42
C ASN A 543 -1.95 -1.76 4.17
N GLY A 544 -1.08 -2.76 4.00
CA GLY A 544 -1.22 -3.78 2.97
C GLY A 544 -2.50 -4.58 3.14
N TRP A 545 -2.77 -5.04 4.37
CA TRP A 545 -3.97 -5.79 4.75
C TRP A 545 -5.26 -5.00 4.47
N ARG A 546 -5.33 -3.71 4.85
CA ARG A 546 -6.49 -2.84 4.59
C ARG A 546 -6.79 -2.71 3.09
N LYS A 547 -5.79 -2.63 2.23
CA LYS A 547 -5.97 -2.55 0.77
C LYS A 547 -6.58 -3.82 0.17
N VAL A 548 -6.46 -4.95 0.85
CA VAL A 548 -6.99 -6.23 0.40
C VAL A 548 -8.08 -6.77 1.33
N SER A 549 -8.53 -5.99 2.32
CA SER A 549 -9.53 -6.42 3.31
C SER A 549 -10.86 -6.76 2.65
N GLY A 550 -11.23 -6.06 1.57
CA GLY A 550 -12.41 -6.40 0.78
C GLY A 550 -12.37 -7.81 0.18
N VAL A 551 -11.19 -8.43 0.06
CA VAL A 551 -11.00 -9.82 -0.39
C VAL A 551 -10.72 -10.74 0.79
N LEU A 552 -9.87 -10.33 1.73
CA LEU A 552 -9.51 -11.12 2.90
C LEU A 552 -10.73 -11.35 3.81
N CYS A 553 -11.55 -10.33 4.03
CA CYS A 553 -12.77 -10.42 4.83
C CYS A 553 -13.99 -10.81 3.99
N ASP A 554 -13.82 -11.43 2.83
CA ASP A 554 -14.94 -11.96 2.06
C ASP A 554 -15.20 -13.41 2.47
N GLN A 555 -16.40 -13.73 2.97
CA GLN A 555 -16.74 -15.09 3.40
C GLN A 555 -16.82 -16.07 2.23
N LYS A 556 -17.09 -15.59 1.01
CA LYS A 556 -17.20 -16.43 -0.20
C LYS A 556 -15.85 -16.81 -0.79
N ILE A 557 -14.76 -16.20 -0.32
CA ILE A 557 -13.41 -16.49 -0.81
C ILE A 557 -12.78 -17.61 0.01
N SER A 558 -12.25 -18.63 -0.66
CA SER A 558 -11.62 -19.77 -0.01
C SER A 558 -10.41 -19.37 0.84
N ALA A 559 -10.18 -20.07 1.96
CA ALA A 559 -9.04 -19.83 2.85
C ALA A 559 -7.69 -19.94 2.11
N ARG A 560 -7.61 -20.84 1.12
CA ARG A 560 -6.46 -21.01 0.23
C ARG A 560 -6.13 -19.72 -0.53
N ILE A 561 -7.13 -19.08 -1.13
CA ILE A 561 -6.96 -17.80 -1.83
C ILE A 561 -6.58 -16.70 -0.84
N LYS A 562 -7.24 -16.61 0.31
CA LYS A 562 -6.92 -15.63 1.36
C LYS A 562 -5.47 -15.74 1.82
N GLY A 563 -5.01 -16.97 2.10
CA GLY A 563 -3.61 -17.24 2.45
C GLY A 563 -2.63 -16.83 1.35
N LYS A 564 -2.99 -17.03 0.06
CA LYS A 564 -2.18 -16.55 -1.06
C LYS A 564 -2.12 -15.03 -1.14
N VAL A 565 -3.24 -14.33 -0.98
CA VAL A 565 -3.28 -12.84 -0.95
C VAL A 565 -2.43 -12.32 0.20
N TYR A 566 -2.58 -12.91 1.39
CA TYR A 566 -1.80 -12.54 2.56
C TYR A 566 -0.28 -12.69 2.30
N ARG A 567 0.16 -13.86 1.82
CA ARG A 567 1.58 -14.14 1.52
C ARG A 567 2.16 -13.28 0.39
N THR A 568 1.33 -12.72 -0.49
CA THR A 568 1.80 -11.94 -1.65
C THR A 568 1.71 -10.43 -1.48
N VAL A 569 0.86 -9.94 -0.57
CA VAL A 569 0.65 -8.50 -0.37
C VAL A 569 1.01 -8.06 1.05
N VAL A 570 0.58 -8.82 2.06
CA VAL A 570 0.67 -8.41 3.47
C VAL A 570 2.03 -8.80 4.05
N ARG A 571 2.39 -10.09 3.97
CA ARG A 571 3.64 -10.61 4.52
C ARG A 571 4.88 -9.91 3.93
N PRO A 572 5.01 -9.70 2.61
CA PRO A 572 6.18 -9.00 2.06
C PRO A 572 6.28 -7.54 2.53
N ALA A 573 5.15 -6.84 2.69
CA ALA A 573 5.14 -5.47 3.22
C ALA A 573 5.59 -5.39 4.69
N MET A 574 5.25 -6.42 5.47
CA MET A 574 5.64 -6.56 6.87
C MET A 574 7.09 -7.00 7.03
N LEU A 575 7.62 -7.88 6.16
CA LEU A 575 8.95 -8.45 6.33
C LEU A 575 10.07 -7.68 5.62
N TYR A 576 9.76 -6.84 4.63
CA TYR A 576 10.78 -6.14 3.84
C TYR A 576 11.82 -5.42 4.71
N GLY A 577 13.10 -5.75 4.51
CA GLY A 577 14.25 -5.11 5.17
C GLY A 577 14.52 -5.62 6.58
N LEU A 578 13.66 -6.47 7.16
CA LEU A 578 13.90 -7.05 8.49
C LEU A 578 15.02 -8.08 8.49
N GLU A 579 15.35 -8.67 7.34
CA GLU A 579 16.53 -9.53 7.15
C GLU A 579 17.85 -8.79 7.42
N THR A 580 17.84 -7.45 7.40
CA THR A 580 19.02 -6.62 7.71
C THR A 580 19.08 -6.21 9.18
N VAL A 581 18.12 -6.65 10.01
CA VAL A 581 17.92 -6.15 11.36
C VAL A 581 18.18 -7.24 12.39
N SER A 582 19.00 -6.91 13.39
CA SER A 582 19.21 -7.74 14.58
C SER A 582 17.95 -7.70 15.48
N LEU A 583 17.01 -8.62 15.26
CA LEU A 583 15.77 -8.73 16.04
C LEU A 583 16.03 -9.35 17.42
N ARG A 584 15.36 -8.83 18.45
CA ARG A 584 15.28 -9.43 19.78
C ARG A 584 13.98 -10.22 19.89
N LYS A 585 13.93 -11.22 20.78
CA LYS A 585 12.73 -12.05 21.05
C LYS A 585 11.44 -11.24 21.21
N ARG A 586 11.49 -10.11 21.94
CA ARG A 586 10.33 -9.22 22.10
C ARG A 586 9.77 -8.73 20.76
N GLN A 587 10.63 -8.34 19.82
CA GLN A 587 10.24 -7.81 18.52
C GLN A 587 9.72 -8.90 17.59
N GLU A 588 10.29 -10.11 17.67
CA GLU A 588 9.76 -11.30 16.99
C GLU A 588 8.33 -11.58 17.46
N SER A 589 8.10 -11.60 18.78
CA SER A 589 6.76 -11.74 19.35
C SER A 589 5.80 -10.63 18.91
N GLU A 590 6.26 -9.38 18.79
CA GLU A 590 5.44 -8.27 18.26
C GLU A 590 5.00 -8.51 16.80
N LEU A 591 5.88 -9.06 15.95
CA LEU A 591 5.57 -9.42 14.57
C LEU A 591 4.60 -10.59 14.49
N GLU A 592 4.83 -11.65 15.29
CA GLU A 592 3.95 -12.82 15.37
C GLU A 592 2.54 -12.45 15.82
N VAL A 593 2.43 -11.63 16.87
CA VAL A 593 1.12 -11.13 17.37
C VAL A 593 0.40 -10.34 16.28
N ALA A 594 1.12 -9.50 15.53
CA ALA A 594 0.54 -8.75 14.42
C ALA A 594 0.07 -9.66 13.26
N GLU A 595 0.89 -10.64 12.87
CA GLU A 595 0.57 -11.62 11.83
C GLU A 595 -0.69 -12.42 12.20
N LEU A 596 -0.71 -12.99 13.41
CA LEU A 596 -1.84 -13.75 13.92
C LEU A 596 -3.12 -12.90 13.95
N LYS A 597 -3.04 -11.64 14.40
CA LYS A 597 -4.20 -10.74 14.42
C LYS A 597 -4.75 -10.47 13.03
N MET A 598 -3.89 -10.25 12.02
CA MET A 598 -4.32 -10.06 10.63
C MET A 598 -4.95 -11.34 10.06
N LEU A 599 -4.35 -12.51 10.31
CA LEU A 599 -4.84 -13.80 9.81
C LEU A 599 -6.20 -14.17 10.43
N ARG A 600 -6.35 -14.03 11.76
CA ARG A 600 -7.62 -14.27 12.46
C ARG A 600 -8.75 -13.43 11.90
N THR A 601 -8.48 -12.13 11.67
CA THR A 601 -9.46 -11.20 11.11
C THR A 601 -9.83 -11.56 9.66
N SER A 602 -8.89 -12.09 8.88
CA SER A 602 -9.11 -12.48 7.46
C SER A 602 -9.93 -13.76 7.33
N CYS A 603 -9.60 -14.78 8.13
CA CYS A 603 -10.23 -16.08 7.99
C CYS A 603 -11.59 -16.16 8.68
N PHE A 604 -12.07 -15.08 9.31
CA PHE A 604 -13.21 -15.13 10.24
C PHE A 604 -13.07 -16.29 11.23
N LEU A 605 -11.83 -16.62 11.58
CA LEU A 605 -11.53 -17.47 12.72
C LEU A 605 -11.87 -16.62 13.94
N ARG A 606 -13.16 -16.57 14.26
CA ARG A 606 -13.67 -15.95 15.48
C ARG A 606 -13.24 -16.73 16.72
N GLU A 607 -12.71 -17.93 16.53
CA GLU A 607 -12.21 -18.79 17.59
C GLU A 607 -10.95 -19.50 17.07
N LEU A 608 -10.07 -19.82 18.02
CA LEU A 608 -8.85 -20.62 17.95
C LEU A 608 -7.48 -19.89 17.89
N LEU A 609 -6.70 -20.30 18.90
CA LEU A 609 -5.24 -20.27 19.06
C LEU A 609 -4.62 -19.04 19.71
N PHE A 610 -4.93 -18.79 20.99
CA PHE A 610 -3.90 -18.30 21.91
C PHE A 610 -3.11 -19.51 22.42
N TYR A 611 -1.79 -19.47 22.29
CA TYR A 611 -0.90 -20.37 23.02
C TYR A 611 -1.22 -20.26 24.52
N ASN A 612 -1.40 -21.44 25.15
CA ASN A 612 -1.65 -21.75 26.57
C ASN A 612 -3.07 -22.14 27.02
N THR A 613 -4.15 -21.92 26.28
CA THR A 613 -5.49 -22.47 26.64
C THR A 613 -6.44 -22.51 25.44
N LEU A 614 -7.07 -23.67 25.17
CA LEU A 614 -8.06 -23.85 24.10
C LEU A 614 -9.48 -23.99 24.68
N MET A 615 -10.47 -23.38 24.01
CA MET A 615 -11.90 -23.56 24.27
C MET A 615 -12.61 -23.96 22.97
N THR A 616 -13.51 -24.94 23.03
CA THR A 616 -14.31 -25.43 21.89
C THR A 616 -15.80 -25.43 22.23
N PHE A 617 -16.64 -24.83 21.37
CA PHE A 617 -18.08 -24.65 21.56
C PHE A 617 -18.88 -25.42 20.48
N LEU A 618 -19.67 -26.43 20.83
CA LEU A 618 -20.57 -27.15 19.91
C LEU A 618 -21.91 -27.50 20.59
N SER A 619 -23.02 -27.41 19.84
CA SER A 619 -24.40 -27.46 20.34
C SER A 619 -24.96 -28.87 20.64
N LEU A 620 -24.21 -29.94 20.40
CA LEU A 620 -24.59 -31.31 20.75
C LEU A 620 -23.43 -32.02 21.46
N LEU A 621 -23.71 -32.62 22.63
CA LEU A 621 -22.75 -33.32 23.48
C LEU A 621 -21.90 -34.35 22.71
N TYR A 622 -22.53 -35.06 21.77
CA TYR A 622 -21.88 -36.05 20.90
C TYR A 622 -20.83 -35.43 19.96
N ILE A 623 -21.14 -34.28 19.37
CA ILE A 623 -20.23 -33.57 18.45
C ILE A 623 -19.09 -32.91 19.24
N CYS A 624 -19.36 -32.39 20.45
CA CYS A 624 -18.33 -31.91 21.36
C CYS A 624 -17.31 -33.01 21.71
N LYS A 625 -17.77 -34.24 21.95
CA LYS A 625 -16.89 -35.37 22.29
C LYS A 625 -15.99 -35.78 21.12
N GLU A 626 -16.56 -35.94 19.92
CA GLU A 626 -15.82 -36.24 18.69
C GLU A 626 -14.80 -35.13 18.33
N ALA A 627 -15.22 -33.86 18.39
CA ALA A 627 -14.35 -32.73 18.10
C ALA A 627 -13.21 -32.58 19.12
N THR A 628 -13.50 -32.79 20.41
CA THR A 628 -12.48 -32.78 21.47
C THR A 628 -11.52 -33.95 21.28
N TRP A 629 -12.01 -35.15 20.96
CA TRP A 629 -11.19 -36.31 20.71
C TRP A 629 -10.26 -36.12 19.49
N SER A 630 -10.80 -35.60 18.38
CA SER A 630 -10.02 -35.29 17.19
C SER A 630 -8.96 -34.21 17.46
N LEU A 631 -9.31 -33.19 18.26
CA LEU A 631 -8.39 -32.12 18.64
C LEU A 631 -7.26 -32.64 19.54
N LEU A 632 -7.57 -33.45 20.55
CA LEU A 632 -6.58 -34.05 21.44
C LEU A 632 -5.63 -34.98 20.68
N ASN A 633 -6.14 -35.78 19.75
CA ASN A 633 -5.30 -36.62 18.89
C ASN A 633 -4.40 -35.80 17.96
N HIS A 634 -4.92 -34.70 17.40
CA HIS A 634 -4.10 -33.81 16.57
C HIS A 634 -3.00 -33.13 17.39
N LEU A 635 -3.30 -32.68 18.60
CA LEU A 635 -2.32 -32.09 19.52
C LEU A 635 -1.26 -33.11 19.94
N ALA A 636 -1.65 -34.35 20.22
CA ALA A 636 -0.73 -35.45 20.52
C ALA A 636 0.18 -35.78 19.34
N GLN A 637 -0.33 -35.78 18.10
CA GLN A 637 0.45 -35.95 16.87
C GLN A 637 1.47 -34.81 16.62
N GLN A 638 1.33 -33.70 17.33
CA GLN A 638 2.23 -32.54 17.26
C GLN A 638 3.04 -32.36 18.57
N ASP A 639 3.15 -33.42 19.38
CA ASP A 639 3.88 -33.47 20.65
C ASP A 639 3.41 -32.48 21.74
N PHE A 640 2.16 -32.01 21.67
CA PHE A 640 1.55 -31.21 22.74
C PHE A 640 0.88 -32.10 23.80
N LYS A 641 1.13 -31.81 25.09
CA LYS A 641 0.58 -32.55 26.24
C LYS A 641 -0.50 -31.77 26.98
N VAL A 642 -1.57 -32.44 27.39
CA VAL A 642 -2.71 -31.81 28.07
C VAL A 642 -2.73 -32.21 29.54
N SER A 643 -2.95 -31.25 30.44
CA SER A 643 -3.01 -31.50 31.89
C SER A 643 -4.36 -32.07 32.28
N LEU A 644 -4.39 -33.33 32.73
CA LEU A 644 -5.59 -34.02 33.22
C LEU A 644 -6.20 -33.35 34.45
N SER A 645 -5.38 -32.82 35.36
CA SER A 645 -5.85 -32.16 36.59
C SER A 645 -6.44 -30.77 36.37
N LYS A 646 -6.25 -30.18 35.20
CA LYS A 646 -6.78 -28.85 34.83
C LYS A 646 -8.00 -28.94 33.91
N LEU A 647 -8.48 -30.15 33.66
CA LEU A 647 -9.48 -30.46 32.65
C LEU A 647 -10.86 -30.50 33.32
N GLN A 648 -11.77 -29.60 32.91
CA GLN A 648 -13.12 -29.48 33.47
C GLN A 648 -14.14 -29.99 32.43
N PHE A 649 -14.61 -31.23 32.59
CA PHE A 649 -15.49 -31.91 31.62
C PHE A 649 -16.97 -31.75 32.00
N CYS A 650 -17.74 -31.07 31.16
CA CYS A 650 -19.20 -31.00 31.27
C CYS A 650 -19.71 -30.63 32.69
N GLU A 651 -18.93 -29.83 33.41
CA GLU A 651 -19.29 -29.38 34.76
C GLU A 651 -20.35 -28.28 34.67
N ALA A 652 -21.32 -28.31 35.59
CA ALA A 652 -22.35 -27.27 35.69
C ALA A 652 -21.76 -25.90 36.11
N GLU A 653 -20.57 -25.92 36.70
CA GLU A 653 -19.80 -24.75 37.12
C GLU A 653 -18.34 -24.90 36.63
N VAL A 654 -17.81 -23.90 35.92
CA VAL A 654 -16.44 -23.93 35.36
C VAL A 654 -15.64 -22.71 35.80
N LYS A 655 -14.45 -22.95 36.36
CA LYS A 655 -13.45 -21.90 36.63
C LYS A 655 -12.72 -21.53 35.34
N TYR A 656 -12.86 -20.30 34.88
CA TYR A 656 -12.19 -19.77 33.68
C TYR A 656 -11.64 -18.36 33.91
N LEU A 657 -10.32 -18.19 33.76
CA LEU A 657 -9.61 -16.90 33.87
C LEU A 657 -9.97 -16.09 35.13
N GLY A 658 -10.16 -16.75 36.28
CA GLY A 658 -10.53 -16.08 37.54
C GLY A 658 -12.02 -15.76 37.69
N PHE A 659 -12.87 -16.30 36.82
CA PHE A 659 -14.33 -16.30 36.93
C PHE A 659 -14.85 -17.70 37.16
N ILE A 660 -16.03 -17.76 37.77
CA ILE A 660 -16.85 -18.96 37.89
C ILE A 660 -18.06 -18.77 36.97
N LEU A 661 -18.20 -19.66 35.99
CA LEU A 661 -19.26 -19.65 34.99
C LEU A 661 -20.26 -20.75 35.32
N THR A 662 -21.53 -20.40 35.44
CA THR A 662 -22.64 -21.36 35.54
C THR A 662 -23.69 -21.06 34.48
N GLN A 663 -24.68 -21.94 34.31
CA GLN A 663 -25.76 -21.70 33.36
C GLN A 663 -26.50 -20.38 33.69
N GLY A 664 -26.45 -19.42 32.76
CA GLY A 664 -27.15 -18.13 32.89
C GLY A 664 -26.44 -17.06 33.72
N THR A 665 -25.38 -17.38 34.47
CA THR A 665 -24.70 -16.40 35.34
C THR A 665 -23.17 -16.50 35.29
N ARG A 666 -22.50 -15.39 35.61
CA ARG A 666 -21.03 -15.36 35.80
C ARG A 666 -20.68 -14.58 37.07
N ARG A 667 -19.79 -15.12 37.89
CA ARG A 667 -19.31 -14.48 39.13
C ARG A 667 -17.79 -14.50 39.21
N LEU A 668 -17.21 -13.56 39.96
CA LEU A 668 -15.78 -13.57 40.28
C LEU A 668 -15.45 -14.76 41.19
N SER A 669 -14.27 -15.36 41.03
CA SER A 669 -13.84 -16.43 41.93
C SER A 669 -13.67 -15.91 43.37
N PRO A 670 -14.12 -16.63 44.41
CA PRO A 670 -14.00 -16.20 45.82
C PRO A 670 -12.57 -15.80 46.21
N GLU A 671 -11.57 -16.56 45.74
CA GLU A 671 -10.15 -16.31 45.93
C GLU A 671 -9.73 -14.87 45.50
N ARG A 672 -10.33 -14.34 44.43
CA ARG A 672 -10.04 -12.99 43.93
C ARG A 672 -10.77 -11.90 44.69
N VAL A 673 -11.98 -12.19 45.15
CA VAL A 673 -12.75 -11.28 46.01
C VAL A 673 -12.02 -11.11 47.34
N GLU A 674 -11.53 -12.22 47.89
CA GLU A 674 -10.77 -12.26 49.14
C GLU A 674 -9.43 -11.51 49.05
N LEU A 675 -8.71 -11.60 47.91
CA LEU A 675 -7.49 -10.81 47.69
C LEU A 675 -7.72 -9.29 47.75
N ILE A 676 -8.85 -8.80 47.23
CA ILE A 676 -9.18 -7.37 47.28
C ILE A 676 -9.66 -7.00 48.68
N TYR A 677 -10.49 -7.84 49.31
CA TYR A 677 -11.01 -7.61 50.66
C TYR A 677 -9.89 -7.59 51.73
N CYS A 678 -8.95 -8.52 51.66
CA CYS A 678 -7.81 -8.64 52.58
C CYS A 678 -6.64 -7.71 52.22
N SER A 679 -6.81 -6.84 51.21
CA SER A 679 -5.78 -5.87 50.85
C SER A 679 -5.54 -4.86 51.97
N HIS A 680 -4.30 -4.83 52.47
CA HIS A 680 -3.86 -3.87 53.47
C HIS A 680 -3.67 -2.49 52.83
N LYS A 681 -3.78 -1.43 53.64
CA LYS A 681 -3.58 -0.04 53.22
C LYS A 681 -2.24 0.12 52.46
N PRO A 682 -2.25 0.49 51.17
CA PRO A 682 -1.03 0.67 50.41
C PRO A 682 -0.14 1.79 50.97
N MET A 683 1.09 1.47 51.36
CA MET A 683 2.04 2.45 51.90
C MET A 683 2.99 3.02 50.84
N THR A 684 3.11 2.36 49.68
CA THR A 684 4.01 2.75 48.59
C THR A 684 3.29 2.84 47.24
N LYS A 685 3.87 3.58 46.29
CA LYS A 685 3.38 3.66 44.91
C LYS A 685 3.19 2.29 44.27
N HIS A 686 4.14 1.37 44.46
CA HIS A 686 4.03 0.00 43.95
C HIS A 686 2.80 -0.73 44.51
N ALA A 687 2.58 -0.67 45.82
CA ALA A 687 1.44 -1.30 46.47
C ALA A 687 0.10 -0.70 46.00
N MET A 688 0.05 0.62 45.78
CA MET A 688 -1.16 1.29 45.28
C MET A 688 -1.45 0.92 43.83
N MET A 689 -0.44 0.85 42.96
CA MET A 689 -0.61 0.40 41.58
C MET A 689 -1.05 -1.08 41.50
N ALA A 690 -0.52 -1.94 42.38
CA ALA A 690 -0.94 -3.34 42.48
C ALA A 690 -2.41 -3.45 42.89
N PHE A 691 -2.82 -2.71 43.92
CA PHE A 691 -4.22 -2.65 44.37
C PHE A 691 -5.15 -2.13 43.27
N LEU A 692 -4.82 -1.02 42.60
CA LEU A 692 -5.61 -0.47 41.51
C LEU A 692 -5.66 -1.41 40.29
N GLY A 693 -4.62 -2.20 40.05
CA GLY A 693 -4.62 -3.25 39.03
C GLY A 693 -5.64 -4.34 39.33
N LEU A 694 -5.72 -4.79 40.59
CA LEU A 694 -6.71 -5.77 41.04
C LEU A 694 -8.14 -5.20 40.95
N VAL A 695 -8.36 -3.98 41.45
CA VAL A 695 -9.68 -3.32 41.41
C VAL A 695 -10.14 -3.06 39.97
N ASN A 696 -9.25 -2.59 39.09
CA ASN A 696 -9.60 -2.29 37.70
C ASN A 696 -9.98 -3.56 36.90
N TYR A 697 -9.48 -4.74 37.30
CA TYR A 697 -9.95 -6.02 36.77
C TYR A 697 -11.43 -6.26 37.13
N CYS A 698 -11.81 -5.92 38.37
CA CYS A 698 -13.15 -6.14 38.93
C CYS A 698 -14.12 -4.94 38.74
N ARG A 699 -13.73 -3.92 37.96
CA ARG A 699 -14.50 -2.67 37.79
C ARG A 699 -15.94 -2.85 37.32
N GLN A 700 -16.25 -3.93 36.59
CA GLN A 700 -17.60 -4.19 36.07
C GLN A 700 -18.60 -4.57 37.17
N TRP A 701 -18.11 -4.94 38.36
CA TRP A 701 -18.92 -5.38 39.50
C TRP A 701 -18.96 -4.36 40.63
N ILE A 702 -18.19 -3.26 40.54
CA ILE A 702 -18.12 -2.23 41.57
C ILE A 702 -18.78 -0.96 41.03
N PRO A 703 -19.95 -0.55 41.57
CA PRO A 703 -20.55 0.74 41.25
C PRO A 703 -19.63 1.90 41.66
N ASP A 704 -19.61 2.96 40.86
CA ASP A 704 -18.82 4.18 41.04
C ASP A 704 -17.30 3.91 41.17
N CYS A 705 -16.84 2.77 40.64
CA CYS A 705 -15.45 2.33 40.73
C CYS A 705 -14.49 3.36 40.13
N LEU A 706 -14.89 4.02 39.03
CA LEU A 706 -14.04 5.00 38.36
C LEU A 706 -13.87 6.29 39.17
N PHE A 707 -14.89 6.68 39.94
CA PHE A 707 -14.80 7.85 40.82
C PHE A 707 -13.75 7.63 41.91
N HIS A 708 -13.86 6.50 42.61
CA HIS A 708 -12.93 6.15 43.70
C HIS A 708 -11.52 5.80 43.18
N ASP A 709 -11.40 5.12 42.03
CA ASP A 709 -10.12 4.87 41.36
C ASP A 709 -9.40 6.19 40.99
N LYS A 710 -10.15 7.20 40.51
CA LYS A 710 -9.58 8.51 40.16
C LYS A 710 -8.99 9.23 41.38
N VAL A 711 -9.67 9.18 42.53
CA VAL A 711 -9.17 9.76 43.79
C VAL A 711 -7.85 9.11 44.21
N LEU A 712 -7.73 7.78 44.09
CA LEU A 712 -6.52 7.05 44.43
C LEU A 712 -5.39 7.22 43.39
N ARG A 713 -5.71 7.31 42.09
CA ARG A 713 -4.73 7.55 41.02
C ARG A 713 -4.15 8.95 41.06
N ALA A 714 -4.91 9.95 41.49
CA ALA A 714 -4.41 11.31 41.67
C ALA A 714 -3.29 11.39 42.72
N ALA A 715 -3.19 10.41 43.63
CA ALA A 715 -2.10 10.27 44.60
C ALA A 715 -0.76 9.84 43.98
N ILE A 716 -0.77 9.35 42.74
CA ILE A 716 0.39 8.70 42.11
C ILE A 716 1.06 9.67 41.15
N ASP A 717 2.27 10.13 41.48
CA ASP A 717 3.13 10.78 40.49
C ASP A 717 3.73 9.71 39.56
N HIS A 718 3.33 9.72 38.30
CA HIS A 718 3.79 8.76 37.29
C HIS A 718 5.31 8.82 37.04
N LYS A 719 6.00 9.92 37.36
CA LYS A 719 7.46 10.07 37.15
C LYS A 719 8.30 9.62 38.35
N ALA A 720 7.70 9.38 39.51
CA ALA A 720 8.42 9.04 40.73
C ALA A 720 8.78 7.53 40.87
N PRO A 721 9.78 7.15 41.70
CA PRO A 721 10.18 5.76 41.91
C PRO A 721 9.08 4.88 42.52
N MET A 722 9.09 3.58 42.26
CA MET A 722 8.09 2.62 42.76
C MET A 722 8.06 2.48 44.30
N SER A 723 9.17 2.78 44.97
CA SER A 723 9.32 2.73 46.43
C SER A 723 8.81 3.98 47.16
N GLN A 724 8.33 5.00 46.43
CA GLN A 724 7.90 6.25 47.05
C GLN A 724 6.76 6.02 48.06
N PRO A 725 6.90 6.53 49.31
CA PRO A 725 5.86 6.44 50.33
C PRO A 725 4.67 7.36 49.97
N LEU A 726 3.45 6.89 50.28
CA LEU A 726 2.21 7.61 49.96
C LEU A 726 1.70 8.44 51.14
N ILE A 727 1.33 9.69 50.87
CA ILE A 727 0.68 10.57 51.84
C ILE A 727 -0.84 10.38 51.71
N TRP A 728 -1.47 9.84 52.75
CA TRP A 728 -2.90 9.51 52.74
C TRP A 728 -3.76 10.68 53.20
N THR A 729 -4.76 11.04 52.39
CA THR A 729 -5.82 11.98 52.77
C THR A 729 -7.05 11.23 53.31
N GLY A 730 -7.95 11.96 53.98
CA GLY A 730 -9.23 11.40 54.46
C GLY A 730 -10.13 10.88 53.33
N GLU A 731 -10.11 11.55 52.18
CA GLU A 731 -10.84 11.12 50.97
C GLU A 731 -10.26 9.85 50.36
N MET A 732 -8.94 9.71 50.33
CA MET A 732 -8.28 8.48 49.88
C MET A 732 -8.64 7.29 50.76
N ARG A 733 -8.70 7.47 52.08
CA ARG A 733 -9.10 6.39 53.01
C ARG A 733 -10.53 5.93 52.72
N LYS A 734 -11.46 6.88 52.57
CA LYS A 734 -12.86 6.58 52.20
C LYS A 734 -12.96 5.85 50.85
N ALA A 735 -12.20 6.29 49.85
CA ALA A 735 -12.18 5.65 48.52
C ALA A 735 -11.59 4.24 48.55
N PHE A 736 -10.52 4.02 49.31
CA PHE A 736 -9.91 2.71 49.50
C PHE A 736 -10.85 1.75 50.23
N ASP A 737 -11.43 2.18 51.35
CA ASP A 737 -12.36 1.36 52.11
C ASP A 737 -13.62 1.04 51.29
N PHE A 738 -14.15 1.98 50.52
CA PHE A 738 -15.26 1.73 49.60
C PHE A 738 -14.93 0.60 48.61
N LEU A 739 -13.84 0.74 47.84
CA LEU A 739 -13.44 -0.25 46.84
C LEU A 739 -13.18 -1.64 47.44
N ARG A 740 -12.71 -1.71 48.68
CA ARG A 740 -12.47 -2.96 49.41
C ARG A 740 -13.76 -3.70 49.79
N HIS A 741 -14.82 -2.98 50.16
CA HIS A 741 -16.08 -3.58 50.61
C HIS A 741 -17.10 -3.76 49.48
N SER A 742 -17.04 -2.98 48.40
CA SER A 742 -18.06 -3.00 47.33
C SER A 742 -18.19 -4.34 46.59
N LEU A 743 -17.15 -5.18 46.58
CA LEU A 743 -17.21 -6.51 45.95
C LEU A 743 -17.95 -7.56 46.78
N MET A 744 -18.12 -7.35 48.09
CA MET A 744 -18.88 -8.26 48.96
C MET A 744 -20.39 -8.16 48.73
N CYS A 745 -20.84 -7.01 48.22
CA CYS A 745 -22.25 -6.71 47.97
C CYS A 745 -22.59 -6.65 46.47
N ALA A 746 -21.63 -6.97 45.58
CA ALA A 746 -21.79 -6.84 44.14
C ALA A 746 -22.73 -7.91 43.57
N PRO A 747 -23.80 -7.53 42.84
CA PRO A 747 -24.71 -8.51 42.24
C PRO A 747 -24.02 -9.31 41.14
N ALA A 748 -24.36 -10.59 41.02
CA ALA A 748 -23.96 -11.41 39.89
C ALA A 748 -24.57 -10.84 38.60
N LEU A 749 -23.74 -10.60 37.58
CA LEU A 749 -24.24 -10.15 36.28
C LEU A 749 -24.87 -11.34 35.53
N GLY A 750 -26.07 -11.12 35.00
CA GLY A 750 -26.74 -12.08 34.12
C GLY A 750 -26.02 -12.21 32.77
N LEU A 751 -26.14 -13.35 32.12
CA LEU A 751 -25.67 -13.50 30.73
C LEU A 751 -26.68 -12.86 29.76
N PRO A 752 -26.24 -12.06 28.78
CA PRO A 752 -27.16 -11.42 27.82
C PRO A 752 -27.81 -12.44 26.87
N ASP A 753 -29.12 -12.37 26.74
CA ASP A 753 -29.95 -13.09 25.77
C ASP A 753 -30.27 -12.19 24.56
N TYR A 754 -29.63 -12.43 23.43
CA TYR A 754 -29.79 -11.59 22.24
C TYR A 754 -31.13 -11.77 21.50
N THR A 755 -31.99 -12.69 21.95
CA THR A 755 -33.36 -12.84 21.44
C THR A 755 -34.35 -11.91 22.15
N GLN A 756 -33.98 -11.40 23.32
CA GLN A 756 -34.76 -10.44 24.11
C GLN A 756 -34.28 -9.00 23.87
N PRO A 757 -35.15 -7.99 24.01
CA PRO A 757 -34.74 -6.59 23.93
C PRO A 757 -33.79 -6.21 25.09
N PHE A 758 -32.89 -5.27 24.84
CA PHE A 758 -32.04 -4.68 25.87
C PHE A 758 -32.66 -3.37 26.35
N HIS A 759 -32.71 -3.17 27.67
CA HIS A 759 -33.11 -1.92 28.27
C HIS A 759 -31.85 -1.19 28.75
N LEU A 760 -31.72 0.10 28.48
CA LEU A 760 -30.57 0.91 28.92
C LEU A 760 -31.07 2.02 29.83
N PHE A 761 -30.67 1.96 31.10
CA PHE A 761 -30.91 3.02 32.07
C PHE A 761 -29.65 3.86 32.18
N VAL A 762 -29.77 5.18 32.03
CA VAL A 762 -28.65 6.11 32.15
C VAL A 762 -28.99 7.14 33.22
N ALA A 763 -28.08 7.33 34.17
CA ALA A 763 -28.14 8.36 35.20
C ALA A 763 -26.87 9.21 35.18
N GLU A 764 -26.98 10.49 35.50
CA GLU A 764 -25.85 11.42 35.62
C GLU A 764 -25.69 11.83 37.09
N HIS A 765 -24.49 11.66 37.62
CA HIS A 765 -24.16 12.07 38.99
C HIS A 765 -22.77 12.72 38.99
N GLY A 766 -22.70 14.00 39.39
CA GLY A 766 -21.44 14.73 39.52
C GLY A 766 -20.59 14.79 38.24
N GLY A 767 -21.22 14.90 37.06
CA GLY A 767 -20.52 14.96 35.78
C GLY A 767 -20.02 13.60 35.24
N THR A 768 -20.42 12.49 35.86
CA THR A 768 -20.17 11.12 35.37
C THR A 768 -21.49 10.47 34.95
N PHE A 769 -21.51 9.89 33.75
CA PHE A 769 -22.66 9.11 33.27
C PHE A 769 -22.49 7.65 33.66
N CYS A 770 -23.45 7.13 34.41
CA CYS A 770 -23.57 5.72 34.76
C CYS A 770 -24.70 5.12 33.92
N ALA A 771 -24.40 4.06 33.18
CA ALA A 771 -25.35 3.37 32.33
C ALA A 771 -25.43 1.90 32.72
N VAL A 772 -26.61 1.41 33.08
CA VAL A 772 -26.87 0.00 33.37
C VAL A 772 -27.74 -0.56 32.26
N LEU A 773 -27.30 -1.68 31.70
CA LEU A 773 -28.00 -2.44 30.67
C LEU A 773 -28.62 -3.68 31.33
N PRO A 774 -29.87 -3.63 31.82
CA PRO A 774 -30.59 -4.81 32.23
C PRO A 774 -31.38 -5.47 31.10
N GLN A 775 -31.74 -6.72 31.34
CA GLN A 775 -32.56 -7.51 30.44
C GLN A 775 -33.54 -8.37 31.24
N GLU A 776 -34.76 -8.49 30.72
CA GLU A 776 -35.80 -9.31 31.31
C GLU A 776 -35.54 -10.79 31.00
N GLN A 777 -35.34 -11.58 32.04
CA GLN A 777 -35.03 -13.02 31.97
C GLN A 777 -36.03 -13.81 32.81
N VAL A 778 -35.98 -15.14 32.73
CA VAL A 778 -36.94 -16.05 33.39
C VAL A 778 -37.06 -15.82 34.91
N LEU A 779 -36.02 -15.28 35.54
CA LEU A 779 -35.95 -14.97 36.98
C LEU A 779 -36.19 -13.48 37.33
N GLY A 780 -36.58 -12.65 36.36
CA GLY A 780 -36.81 -11.21 36.52
C GLY A 780 -35.85 -10.34 35.70
N CYS A 781 -35.85 -9.04 35.94
CA CYS A 781 -34.99 -8.08 35.26
C CYS A 781 -33.57 -8.11 35.85
N VAL A 782 -32.60 -8.66 35.10
CA VAL A 782 -31.22 -8.88 35.56
C VAL A 782 -30.26 -7.92 34.86
N PRO A 783 -29.34 -7.24 35.57
CA PRO A 783 -28.29 -6.43 34.94
C PRO A 783 -27.29 -7.33 34.20
N VAL A 784 -27.13 -7.11 32.89
CA VAL A 784 -26.19 -7.87 32.04
C VAL A 784 -24.88 -7.12 31.78
N GLN A 785 -24.91 -5.79 31.87
CA GLN A 785 -23.72 -4.94 31.77
C GLN A 785 -23.90 -3.59 32.49
N SER A 786 -22.83 -3.06 33.08
CA SER A 786 -22.74 -1.67 33.55
C SER A 786 -21.58 -0.95 32.86
N ILE A 787 -21.76 0.35 32.57
CA ILE A 787 -20.77 1.22 31.95
C ILE A 787 -20.77 2.56 32.69
N GLU A 788 -19.60 2.98 33.16
CA GLU A 788 -19.37 4.33 33.67
C GLU A 788 -18.36 5.01 32.74
N ASN A 789 -18.68 6.21 32.24
CA ASN A 789 -17.83 6.89 31.27
C ASN A 789 -17.64 8.38 31.62
N PRO A 790 -16.40 8.84 31.87
CA PRO A 790 -16.12 10.25 32.17
C PRO A 790 -15.95 11.14 30.91
N ARG A 791 -16.30 10.68 29.69
CA ARG A 791 -16.20 11.49 28.45
C ARG A 791 -17.34 11.21 27.46
N PRO A 792 -17.76 12.20 26.65
CA PRO A 792 -18.85 12.04 25.68
C PRO A 792 -18.49 11.08 24.52
N CYS A 793 -19.36 10.08 24.38
CA CYS A 793 -19.74 9.18 23.28
C CYS A 793 -18.81 9.02 22.05
N GLY A 794 -18.32 7.79 21.84
CA GLY A 794 -17.77 7.40 20.53
C GLY A 794 -17.07 6.04 20.45
N CYS A 795 -17.63 4.95 20.97
CA CYS A 795 -17.12 3.59 20.70
C CYS A 795 -18.25 2.54 20.75
N ARG A 796 -18.33 1.68 19.73
CA ARG A 796 -19.29 0.57 19.62
C ARG A 796 -18.96 -0.58 20.60
N PRO A 797 -19.97 -1.34 21.05
CA PRO A 797 -19.78 -2.42 22.01
C PRO A 797 -19.12 -3.68 21.40
N PRO A 798 -18.37 -4.46 22.21
CA PRO A 798 -17.88 -5.77 21.82
C PRO A 798 -18.99 -6.84 21.93
N SER A 799 -19.11 -7.69 20.89
CA SER A 799 -19.71 -9.03 20.97
C SER A 799 -18.54 -10.01 21.14
N VAL A 800 -18.59 -11.11 21.89
CA VAL A 800 -19.41 -12.35 21.78
C VAL A 800 -19.33 -13.09 23.16
N PHE A 801 -20.26 -13.96 23.63
CA PHE A 801 -20.18 -15.44 23.60
C PHE A 801 -21.17 -16.13 24.58
N ALA A 802 -21.55 -17.37 24.23
CA ALA A 802 -22.38 -18.33 24.98
C ALA A 802 -21.70 -19.71 25.03
N GLY A 803 -21.67 -20.41 26.19
CA GLY A 803 -21.62 -21.90 26.38
C GLY A 803 -20.31 -22.73 26.35
N CYS A 804 -19.48 -22.74 27.40
CA CYS A 804 -18.04 -23.13 27.39
C CYS A 804 -17.63 -24.62 27.53
N CYS A 805 -16.42 -24.98 27.03
CA CYS A 805 -15.60 -26.17 27.37
C CYS A 805 -14.10 -25.78 27.39
N CYS A 806 -13.32 -26.10 28.44
CA CYS A 806 -11.94 -25.61 28.66
C CYS A 806 -10.86 -26.70 28.70
N LEU A 807 -9.72 -26.47 28.03
CA LEU A 807 -8.50 -27.32 28.09
C LEU A 807 -7.21 -26.46 28.22
N CYS A 808 -6.39 -26.75 29.23
CA CYS A 808 -5.06 -26.16 29.45
C CYS A 808 -3.91 -27.18 29.19
N ILE A 809 -2.85 -26.72 28.53
CA ILE A 809 -1.64 -27.49 28.19
C ILE A 809 -0.49 -26.92 29.03
N ASP A 810 0.14 -27.75 29.88
CA ASP A 810 1.34 -27.36 30.62
C ASP A 810 2.60 -27.80 29.88
N GLY A 811 3.56 -26.89 29.78
CA GLY A 811 4.91 -27.19 29.32
C GLY A 811 5.88 -27.33 30.48
N THR A 812 5.80 -28.43 31.24
CA THR A 812 6.92 -28.97 32.06
C THR A 812 6.53 -30.30 32.73
N GLY A 813 7.42 -31.31 32.62
CA GLY A 813 7.38 -32.56 33.42
C GLY A 813 6.77 -33.77 32.68
N ARG A 814 7.33 -34.97 32.93
CA ARG A 814 7.18 -36.22 32.15
C ARG A 814 5.75 -36.60 31.78
#